data_AF-A0A2D6KCY2-F1
#
_entry.id   AF-A0A2D6KCY2-F1
#
_cell.length_a   1.000
_cell.length_b   1.000
_cell.length_c   1.000
_cell.angle_alpha   90.00
_cell.angle_beta   90.00
_cell.angle_gamma   90.00
#
_symmetry.space_group_name_H-M   'P 1'
#
loop_
_entity.id
_entity.type
_entity.pdbx_description
1 polymer ?
#
loop_
_entity_poly.entity_id
_entity_poly.type
_entity_poly.pdbx_seq_one_letter_code
_entity_poly.pdbx_strand_id
1 'polypeptide(L)'
;MKLKMDKYKIEALQELKQEAGIIVKSIDKPSNFEILKLKNLGIFKVKPPKILKEIKLLYEAIGYDSPLSYKIYEFKFGIGQGPKFLITNPNVKINNGEGKKYIRPSTISGEDDIYNNFPSKNIVKHLAKSFLIDIKDEDSKKEKTTEELWNEILSTNSEFYKPTSPLSEDSLDKIKSSDNQTINKIIDFYLTEGNLIDQRLLLASKSHFLDYDNDLAKPEHLMPYNLHAVIVTNTKTTKSSIYEKIGEKRERMSMAGALGFSTSNESNQGDLNEVMGSYAVDEVQENRETNVIQQTLTAMETGRVAVSVGKQTVRTATCATLIFLTNPKELSDAKDYWDPKRTSIGAFRRVCEILTDNYRAFGSRIGIILFGNDFVKARGSRPDYKTHEGVKAIVDSIKQEVAPEFTKIMLNSEVHDWMNSDLPSEYTAKIKTTCKGIPIREVREVWEGHSEAFRHIRGGAVRRACLDFLLNIWNGNYDIEMILKKAEIYLNQILEINLNSLNEMAEISNNYMEGFIDNLIEKVQPDYVRHFVMILLSHIDNNPHVRENYILFEDLRDTFDRIDNRSLLFGGKYSRWNEIKGKFGSVRQAIQTKLLNDFGVQFTKIEGVSAFQIINLFKFEQFKETRLYKQLSFQSDGVSGVRSVDGVKANKNAPNAPKTPSTPQVNSDQEINQDLDESDHDGGVENESKDVGM
;
A
#
# COMPACT_ATOMS: atom_id res chain seq x y z
N MET A 1 -3.87 24.89 29.52
CA MET A 1 -2.85 25.47 28.61
C MET A 1 -3.06 25.13 27.12
N LYS A 2 -3.94 24.18 26.78
CA LYS A 2 -4.20 23.64 25.43
C LYS A 2 -5.23 24.39 24.56
N LEU A 3 -5.70 25.58 24.97
CA LEU A 3 -6.85 26.27 24.35
C LEU A 3 -6.54 27.69 23.81
N LYS A 4 -5.31 28.20 23.95
CA LYS A 4 -4.94 29.54 23.42
C LYS A 4 -4.14 29.48 22.11
N MET A 5 -3.64 28.32 21.68
CA MET A 5 -2.92 28.15 20.41
C MET A 5 -3.82 27.89 19.19
N ASP A 6 -5.13 27.69 19.37
CA ASP A 6 -6.05 27.39 18.26
C ASP A 6 -6.66 28.62 17.61
N LYS A 7 -6.71 29.77 18.32
CA LYS A 7 -7.39 30.97 17.81
C LYS A 7 -6.65 31.65 16.65
N TYR A 8 -5.32 31.80 16.76
CA TYR A 8 -4.49 32.38 15.70
C TYR A 8 -4.27 31.44 14.48
N LYS A 9 -4.45 30.12 14.65
CA LYS A 9 -4.32 29.12 13.58
C LYS A 9 -5.59 28.99 12.73
N ILE A 10 -6.74 29.27 13.33
CA ILE A 10 -8.03 29.27 12.64
C ILE A 10 -8.18 30.53 11.78
N GLU A 11 -7.61 31.68 12.19
CA GLU A 11 -7.71 32.94 11.44
C GLU A 11 -6.92 32.92 10.12
N ALA A 12 -5.67 32.43 10.09
CA ALA A 12 -4.89 32.31 8.84
C ALA A 12 -5.49 31.29 7.85
N LEU A 13 -6.04 30.18 8.36
CA LEU A 13 -6.82 29.23 7.57
C LEU A 13 -8.18 29.83 7.14
N GLN A 14 -8.78 30.74 7.90
CA GLN A 14 -10.04 31.42 7.54
C GLN A 14 -9.84 32.49 6.46
N GLU A 15 -8.71 33.22 6.48
CA GLU A 15 -8.34 34.16 5.41
C GLU A 15 -8.05 33.43 4.09
N LEU A 16 -7.30 32.32 4.11
CA LEU A 16 -7.09 31.46 2.92
C LEU A 16 -8.38 30.75 2.48
N LYS A 17 -9.29 30.39 3.41
CA LYS A 17 -10.63 29.84 3.10
C LYS A 17 -11.56 30.85 2.41
N GLN A 18 -11.40 32.16 2.66
CA GLN A 18 -12.19 33.18 1.98
C GLN A 18 -11.78 33.34 0.50
N GLU A 19 -10.50 33.17 0.16
CA GLU A 19 -10.01 33.18 -1.23
C GLU A 19 -10.25 31.85 -1.96
N ALA A 20 -10.05 30.70 -1.30
CA ALA A 20 -10.34 29.37 -1.87
C ALA A 20 -11.84 29.03 -1.97
N GLY A 21 -12.71 29.88 -1.41
CA GLY A 21 -14.14 29.64 -1.20
C GLY A 21 -15.08 29.91 -2.38
N ILE A 22 -14.58 30.19 -3.60
CA ILE A 22 -15.44 30.47 -4.76
C ILE A 22 -15.42 29.31 -5.76
N ILE A 23 -16.13 28.20 -5.45
CA ILE A 23 -16.62 27.27 -6.49
C ILE A 23 -18.06 26.81 -6.20
N VAL A 24 -18.97 27.40 -7.00
CA VAL A 24 -20.27 27.00 -7.56
C VAL A 24 -21.12 25.91 -6.88
N LYS A 25 -22.33 26.35 -6.47
CA LYS A 25 -23.50 25.56 -6.04
C LYS A 25 -23.89 24.47 -7.03
N SER A 26 -24.28 23.32 -6.48
CA SER A 26 -25.12 22.30 -7.12
C SER A 26 -26.33 22.93 -7.82
N ILE A 27 -26.60 22.50 -9.05
CA ILE A 27 -27.77 22.89 -9.82
C ILE A 27 -28.97 22.08 -9.31
N ASP A 28 -29.89 22.76 -8.62
CA ASP A 28 -31.32 22.55 -8.75
C ASP A 28 -32.00 23.91 -9.03
N LYS A 29 -33.10 23.87 -9.78
CA LYS A 29 -33.74 24.91 -10.61
C LYS A 29 -34.23 26.21 -9.90
N PRO A 30 -34.62 27.27 -10.66
CA PRO A 30 -34.27 28.66 -10.39
C PRO A 30 -35.37 29.50 -9.76
N SER A 31 -34.98 30.60 -9.08
CA SER A 31 -35.64 31.90 -9.24
C SER A 31 -34.77 33.04 -8.67
N ASN A 32 -34.45 33.97 -9.57
CA ASN A 32 -34.10 35.38 -9.38
C ASN A 32 -33.29 35.80 -8.15
N PHE A 33 -31.97 35.94 -8.30
CA PHE A 33 -31.19 37.06 -7.72
C PHE A 33 -29.89 37.25 -8.53
N GLU A 34 -29.58 38.51 -8.85
CA GLU A 34 -28.35 38.92 -9.53
C GLU A 34 -27.11 38.56 -8.70
N ILE A 35 -26.23 37.75 -9.29
CA ILE A 35 -24.91 37.36 -8.77
C ILE A 35 -23.87 37.78 -9.81
N LEU A 36 -22.80 38.44 -9.34
CA LEU A 36 -21.60 38.76 -10.12
C LEU A 36 -21.11 37.52 -10.89
N LYS A 37 -21.10 37.62 -12.23
CA LYS A 37 -20.88 36.53 -13.17
C LYS A 37 -19.43 35.99 -13.12
N LEU A 38 -19.24 34.84 -12.49
CA LEU A 38 -18.21 33.86 -12.88
C LEU A 38 -18.92 32.67 -13.56
N LYS A 39 -18.59 32.43 -14.84
CA LYS A 39 -19.28 31.47 -15.71
C LYS A 39 -18.70 30.06 -15.53
N ASN A 40 -19.52 29.18 -14.95
CA ASN A 40 -19.67 27.73 -15.15
C ASN A 40 -18.42 26.83 -15.31
N LEU A 41 -18.11 26.07 -14.25
CA LEU A 41 -17.43 24.76 -14.31
C LEU A 41 -18.51 23.67 -14.30
N GLY A 42 -18.61 22.86 -15.35
CA GLY A 42 -19.54 21.74 -15.44
C GLY A 42 -18.84 20.39 -15.58
N ILE A 43 -19.63 19.31 -15.43
CA ILE A 43 -19.17 17.92 -15.36
C ILE A 43 -18.62 17.46 -16.72
N PHE A 44 -17.39 16.94 -16.70
CA PHE A 44 -16.65 16.43 -17.85
C PHE A 44 -17.20 15.09 -18.35
N LYS A 45 -17.61 15.02 -19.62
CA LYS A 45 -17.71 13.75 -20.36
C LYS A 45 -16.68 13.76 -21.48
N VAL A 46 -15.55 13.10 -21.24
CA VAL A 46 -14.49 12.93 -22.25
C VAL A 46 -14.92 11.80 -23.19
N LYS A 47 -14.99 12.06 -24.50
CA LYS A 47 -15.11 10.99 -25.51
C LYS A 47 -13.77 10.26 -25.61
N PRO A 48 -13.73 8.95 -25.92
CA PRO A 48 -12.48 8.23 -26.09
C PRO A 48 -11.55 8.98 -27.05
N PRO A 49 -10.25 9.14 -26.71
CA PRO A 49 -9.33 9.91 -27.52
C PRO A 49 -9.20 9.25 -28.88
N LYS A 50 -9.46 10.00 -29.95
CA LYS A 50 -8.71 9.76 -31.18
C LYS A 50 -7.33 10.33 -30.92
N ILE A 51 -6.37 9.47 -30.59
CA ILE A 51 -4.94 9.83 -30.56
C ILE A 51 -4.57 10.29 -31.97
N LEU A 52 -4.61 11.60 -32.21
CA LEU A 52 -4.12 12.21 -33.44
C LEU A 52 -2.63 12.45 -33.22
N LYS A 53 -1.81 11.47 -33.64
CA LYS A 53 -0.34 11.37 -33.66
C LYS A 53 0.50 12.61 -33.26
N GLU A 54 1.59 12.33 -32.55
CA GLU A 54 2.76 13.18 -32.26
C GLU A 54 3.07 14.24 -33.35
N ILE A 55 3.15 15.51 -32.95
CA ILE A 55 3.71 16.58 -33.80
C ILE A 55 5.23 16.55 -33.60
N LYS A 56 5.96 16.13 -34.64
CA LYS A 56 7.42 16.14 -34.69
C LYS A 56 7.84 17.29 -35.61
N LEU A 57 8.28 18.41 -35.05
CA LEU A 57 8.95 19.48 -35.79
C LEU A 57 10.47 19.30 -35.65
N LEU A 58 11.20 19.54 -36.74
CA LEU A 58 12.61 19.21 -36.94
C LEU A 58 13.40 20.51 -36.96
N TYR A 59 14.31 20.77 -36.02
CA TYR A 59 15.44 21.68 -36.19
C TYR A 59 16.60 21.25 -35.29
N GLU A 60 17.80 21.19 -35.89
CA GLU A 60 19.08 20.83 -35.29
C GLU A 60 19.87 22.11 -34.97
N ALA A 61 20.36 22.27 -33.73
CA ALA A 61 21.76 22.57 -33.38
C ALA A 61 21.84 23.00 -31.91
N ILE A 62 22.58 22.20 -31.11
CA ILE A 62 23.00 22.41 -29.70
C ILE A 62 22.13 21.67 -28.66
N GLY A 63 22.35 20.36 -28.51
CA GLY A 63 22.45 19.66 -27.20
C GLY A 63 21.23 19.54 -26.27
N TYR A 64 20.12 20.24 -26.52
CA TYR A 64 18.84 20.18 -25.79
C TYR A 64 17.65 20.42 -26.77
N ASP A 65 17.73 19.93 -28.00
CA ASP A 65 16.69 20.09 -29.03
C ASP A 65 15.78 18.85 -29.12
N SER A 66 14.90 18.64 -28.14
CA SER A 66 13.70 17.84 -28.38
C SER A 66 12.59 18.81 -28.79
N PRO A 67 11.87 18.59 -29.91
CA PRO A 67 10.75 19.47 -30.26
C PRO A 67 9.80 19.55 -29.06
N LEU A 68 9.39 20.78 -28.74
CA LEU A 68 8.23 21.03 -27.89
C LEU A 68 7.06 20.31 -28.52
N SER A 69 6.83 19.09 -28.06
CA SER A 69 5.63 18.35 -28.36
C SER A 69 4.56 18.85 -27.41
N TYR A 70 3.31 18.71 -27.79
CA TYR A 70 2.17 19.00 -26.94
C TYR A 70 1.12 17.94 -27.17
N LYS A 71 0.33 17.63 -26.14
CA LYS A 71 -0.90 16.86 -26.26
C LYS A 71 -2.07 17.83 -26.24
N ILE A 72 -2.99 17.67 -27.19
CA ILE A 72 -4.23 18.45 -27.26
C ILE A 72 -5.40 17.51 -26.98
N TYR A 73 -6.10 17.77 -25.89
CA TYR A 73 -7.29 17.04 -25.48
C TYR A 73 -8.55 17.82 -25.84
N GLU A 74 -9.50 17.17 -26.50
CA GLU A 74 -10.83 17.74 -26.74
C GLU A 74 -11.76 17.42 -25.57
N PHE A 75 -12.35 18.44 -24.95
CA PHE A 75 -13.27 18.27 -23.82
C PHE A 75 -14.49 19.21 -23.92
N LYS A 76 -15.47 19.06 -23.02
CA LYS A 76 -16.68 19.90 -22.94
C LYS A 76 -17.04 20.14 -21.48
N PHE A 77 -17.43 21.37 -21.13
CA PHE A 77 -17.95 21.69 -19.79
C PHE A 77 -19.37 21.18 -19.54
N GLY A 78 -20.13 20.84 -20.58
CA GLY A 78 -21.50 20.34 -20.41
C GLY A 78 -22.17 19.95 -21.72
N ILE A 79 -23.36 19.35 -21.61
CA ILE A 79 -24.19 18.97 -22.77
C ILE A 79 -24.61 20.25 -23.51
N GLY A 80 -24.41 20.27 -24.83
CA GLY A 80 -24.78 21.39 -25.69
C GLY A 80 -23.70 22.48 -25.84
N GLN A 81 -22.60 22.41 -25.11
CA GLN A 81 -21.47 23.31 -25.34
C GLN A 81 -20.55 22.81 -26.47
N GLY A 82 -19.96 23.78 -27.18
CA GLY A 82 -18.92 23.53 -28.19
C GLY A 82 -17.69 22.87 -27.57
N PRO A 83 -16.87 22.17 -28.39
CA PRO A 83 -15.63 21.57 -27.92
C PRO A 83 -14.68 22.65 -27.39
N LYS A 84 -13.93 22.28 -26.35
CA LYS A 84 -12.84 23.02 -25.74
C LYS A 84 -11.57 22.19 -25.86
N PHE A 85 -10.42 22.85 -25.82
CA PHE A 85 -9.15 22.18 -26.08
C PHE A 85 -8.18 22.42 -24.93
N LEU A 86 -7.72 21.36 -24.29
CA LEU A 86 -6.74 21.42 -23.22
C LEU A 86 -5.38 21.05 -23.81
N ILE A 87 -4.43 21.97 -23.73
CA ILE A 87 -3.07 21.77 -24.19
C ILE A 87 -2.20 21.44 -23.00
N THR A 88 -1.48 20.33 -23.10
CA THR A 88 -0.57 19.88 -22.05
C THR A 88 0.80 19.58 -22.65
N ASN A 89 1.80 19.51 -21.77
CA ASN A 89 3.06 18.88 -22.09
C ASN A 89 2.82 17.42 -22.56
N PRO A 90 3.61 16.86 -23.50
CA PRO A 90 3.53 15.50 -24.04
C PRO A 90 3.53 14.42 -22.97
N ASN A 91 4.12 14.73 -21.82
CA ASN A 91 4.30 13.80 -20.72
C ASN A 91 3.14 13.84 -19.72
N VAL A 92 2.20 14.78 -19.86
CA VAL A 92 1.01 14.86 -19.02
C VAL A 92 -0.08 13.97 -19.61
N LYS A 93 -0.59 13.05 -18.79
CA LYS A 93 -1.76 12.22 -19.10
C LYS A 93 -3.01 12.83 -18.50
N ILE A 94 -4.08 12.85 -19.31
CA ILE A 94 -5.44 13.15 -18.87
C ILE A 94 -6.29 11.92 -19.17
N ASN A 95 -6.87 11.31 -18.13
CA ASN A 95 -7.71 10.13 -18.25
C ASN A 95 -9.13 10.50 -18.71
N ASN A 96 -9.79 9.60 -19.43
CA ASN A 96 -11.20 9.82 -19.79
C ASN A 96 -12.07 9.87 -18.54
N GLY A 97 -12.88 10.93 -18.41
CA GLY A 97 -13.71 11.14 -17.22
C GLY A 97 -12.97 11.76 -16.04
N GLU A 98 -11.69 12.12 -16.20
CA GLU A 98 -10.95 12.88 -15.20
C GLU A 98 -11.53 14.30 -15.11
N GLY A 99 -12.19 14.59 -13.98
CA GLY A 99 -12.82 15.89 -13.72
C GLY A 99 -12.09 16.76 -12.69
N LYS A 100 -10.91 16.33 -12.24
CA LYS A 100 -10.20 16.94 -11.09
C LYS A 100 -9.06 17.89 -11.48
N LYS A 101 -8.82 18.13 -12.77
CA LYS A 101 -7.72 18.99 -13.24
C LYS A 101 -8.15 20.45 -13.24
N TYR A 102 -7.33 21.29 -12.60
CA TYR A 102 -7.48 22.74 -12.66
C TYR A 102 -6.90 23.25 -13.97
N ILE A 103 -7.69 24.05 -14.68
CA ILE A 103 -7.35 24.56 -16.00
C ILE A 103 -7.61 26.06 -16.05
N ARG A 104 -6.75 26.80 -16.76
CA ARG A 104 -6.94 28.22 -17.06
C ARG A 104 -6.98 28.45 -18.56
N PRO A 105 -7.73 29.45 -19.06
CA PRO A 105 -7.60 29.86 -20.45
C PRO A 105 -6.13 30.12 -20.79
N SER A 106 -5.66 29.62 -21.92
CA SER A 106 -4.38 30.05 -22.46
C SER A 106 -4.57 31.47 -22.96
N THR A 107 -4.03 32.46 -22.26
CA THR A 107 -4.06 33.86 -22.71
C THR A 107 -3.21 33.99 -23.97
N ILE A 108 -3.79 34.63 -24.99
CA ILE A 108 -3.21 34.88 -26.33
C ILE A 108 -2.16 36.01 -26.22
N SER A 109 -1.22 35.92 -25.30
CA SER A 109 -0.03 36.77 -25.27
C SER A 109 1.10 35.94 -25.89
N GLY A 110 1.71 36.46 -26.96
CA GLY A 110 2.60 35.78 -27.91
C GLY A 110 3.92 35.17 -27.39
N GLU A 111 3.95 34.73 -26.14
CA GLU A 111 5.05 34.00 -25.50
C GLU A 111 4.81 32.47 -25.46
N ASP A 112 3.58 31.98 -25.67
CA ASP A 112 3.31 30.52 -25.75
C ASP A 112 3.68 29.99 -27.16
N ASP A 113 4.79 29.24 -27.26
CA ASP A 113 5.38 28.68 -28.51
C ASP A 113 4.41 27.88 -29.41
N ILE A 114 3.29 27.41 -28.89
CA ILE A 114 2.22 26.73 -29.64
C ILE A 114 1.61 27.65 -30.71
N TYR A 115 1.51 28.94 -30.45
CA TYR A 115 0.92 29.89 -31.39
C TYR A 115 1.91 30.27 -32.50
N ASN A 116 3.21 30.16 -32.22
CA ASN A 116 4.29 30.41 -33.17
C ASN A 116 4.64 29.18 -34.02
N ASN A 117 4.16 27.98 -33.65
CA ASN A 117 4.44 26.73 -34.34
C ASN A 117 3.16 26.05 -34.85
N PHE A 118 3.06 25.84 -36.16
CA PHE A 118 1.89 25.21 -36.76
C PHE A 118 1.79 23.71 -36.38
N PRO A 119 0.65 23.27 -35.81
CA PRO A 119 0.40 21.85 -35.62
C PRO A 119 0.41 21.09 -36.95
N SER A 120 0.54 19.76 -36.88
CA SER A 120 0.45 18.95 -38.10
C SER A 120 -0.87 19.22 -38.85
N LYS A 121 -0.82 19.19 -40.19
CA LYS A 121 -1.99 19.42 -41.05
C LYS A 121 -3.23 18.60 -40.66
N ASN A 122 -3.03 17.38 -40.16
CA ASN A 122 -4.11 16.51 -39.70
C ASN A 122 -4.79 17.03 -38.42
N ILE A 123 -4.02 17.57 -37.48
CA ILE A 123 -4.54 18.15 -36.25
C ILE A 123 -5.28 19.44 -36.57
N VAL A 124 -4.69 20.32 -37.37
CA VAL A 124 -5.35 21.56 -37.81
C VAL A 124 -6.68 21.26 -38.52
N LYS A 125 -6.72 20.26 -39.41
CA LYS A 125 -7.98 19.83 -40.05
C LYS A 125 -9.01 19.28 -39.05
N HIS A 126 -8.58 18.53 -38.04
CA HIS A 126 -9.49 18.03 -37.00
C HIS A 126 -10.06 19.17 -36.16
N LEU A 127 -9.21 20.10 -35.73
CA LEU A 127 -9.61 21.29 -35.00
C LEU A 127 -10.57 22.14 -35.82
N ALA A 128 -10.23 22.45 -37.08
CA ALA A 128 -11.11 23.18 -38.00
C ALA A 128 -12.50 22.53 -38.09
N LYS A 129 -12.55 21.20 -38.27
CA LYS A 129 -13.81 20.45 -38.28
C LYS A 129 -14.57 20.55 -36.96
N SER A 130 -13.88 20.48 -35.82
CA SER A 130 -14.50 20.61 -34.49
C SER A 130 -15.05 22.01 -34.23
N PHE A 131 -14.43 23.05 -34.82
CA PHE A 131 -14.89 24.44 -34.79
C PHE A 131 -15.90 24.79 -35.90
N LEU A 132 -16.26 23.84 -36.77
CA LEU A 132 -17.10 24.09 -37.95
C LEU A 132 -16.50 25.12 -38.92
N ILE A 133 -15.17 25.19 -38.99
CA ILE A 133 -14.43 25.99 -39.97
C ILE A 133 -14.34 25.22 -41.29
N ASP A 134 -14.71 25.88 -42.38
CA ASP A 134 -14.64 25.29 -43.70
C ASP A 134 -13.19 25.09 -44.14
N ILE A 135 -12.85 23.83 -44.45
CA ILE A 135 -11.52 23.40 -44.89
C ILE A 135 -11.21 23.89 -46.32
N LYS A 136 -12.24 24.26 -47.08
CA LYS A 136 -12.12 24.82 -48.41
C LYS A 136 -12.55 26.27 -48.38
N ASP A 137 -11.89 27.06 -49.21
CA ASP A 137 -12.29 28.42 -49.51
C ASP A 137 -13.58 28.41 -50.34
N GLU A 138 -14.57 29.22 -49.92
CA GLU A 138 -15.91 29.25 -50.52
C GLU A 138 -15.86 29.68 -52.00
N ASP A 139 -14.97 30.62 -52.32
CA ASP A 139 -14.89 31.24 -53.65
C ASP A 139 -14.09 30.39 -54.65
N SER A 140 -13.01 29.76 -54.18
CA SER A 140 -12.05 29.09 -55.07
C SER A 140 -12.19 27.56 -55.10
N LYS A 141 -13.00 26.97 -54.19
CA LYS A 141 -13.05 25.52 -53.90
C LYS A 141 -11.68 24.89 -53.56
N LYS A 142 -10.64 25.71 -53.38
CA LYS A 142 -9.28 25.30 -53.05
C LYS A 142 -9.23 24.97 -51.56
N GLU A 143 -8.48 23.93 -51.21
CA GLU A 143 -8.23 23.61 -49.80
C GLU A 143 -7.41 24.74 -49.17
N LYS A 144 -7.89 25.30 -48.06
CA LYS A 144 -7.16 26.30 -47.28
C LYS A 144 -5.82 25.72 -46.83
N THR A 145 -4.80 26.55 -46.77
CA THR A 145 -3.48 26.16 -46.26
C THR A 145 -3.57 25.81 -44.77
N THR A 146 -2.57 25.10 -44.25
CA THR A 146 -2.54 24.77 -42.81
C THR A 146 -2.44 26.03 -41.95
N GLU A 147 -1.74 27.04 -42.45
CA GLU A 147 -1.61 28.36 -41.82
C GLU A 147 -2.92 29.14 -41.84
N GLU A 148 -3.63 29.19 -42.97
CA GLU A 148 -4.96 29.82 -43.08
C GLU A 148 -5.95 29.21 -42.09
N LEU A 149 -6.04 27.86 -42.06
CA LEU A 149 -6.92 27.16 -41.12
C LEU A 149 -6.53 27.40 -39.67
N TRP A 150 -5.23 27.42 -39.38
CA TRP A 150 -4.74 27.67 -38.02
C TRP A 150 -5.10 29.09 -37.57
N ASN A 151 -4.84 30.11 -38.39
CA ASN A 151 -5.20 31.49 -38.11
C ASN A 151 -6.71 31.66 -37.92
N GLU A 152 -7.52 30.95 -38.71
CA GLU A 152 -8.98 30.96 -38.56
C GLU A 152 -9.43 30.31 -37.23
N ILE A 153 -8.82 29.18 -36.85
CA ILE A 153 -9.02 28.53 -35.53
C ILE A 153 -8.65 29.47 -34.39
N LEU A 154 -7.54 30.19 -34.50
CA LEU A 154 -7.09 31.15 -33.49
C LEU A 154 -8.05 32.35 -33.42
N SER A 155 -8.57 32.79 -34.56
CA SER A 155 -9.50 33.93 -34.65
C SER A 155 -10.90 33.64 -34.10
N THR A 156 -11.30 32.37 -34.00
CA THR A 156 -12.65 31.97 -33.55
C THR A 156 -12.88 32.18 -32.03
N ASN A 157 -11.99 32.90 -31.34
CA ASN A 157 -11.94 32.97 -29.87
C ASN A 157 -11.93 31.57 -29.25
N SER A 158 -11.11 30.69 -29.83
CA SER A 158 -10.97 29.32 -29.38
C SER A 158 -10.49 29.30 -27.92
N GLU A 159 -11.35 28.82 -27.02
CA GLU A 159 -11.05 28.65 -25.60
C GLU A 159 -10.11 27.44 -25.44
N PHE A 160 -8.85 27.64 -25.80
CA PHE A 160 -7.76 26.77 -25.41
C PHE A 160 -7.48 26.96 -23.92
N TYR A 161 -7.17 25.86 -23.25
CA TYR A 161 -6.85 25.84 -21.83
C TYR A 161 -5.50 25.19 -21.62
N LYS A 162 -4.84 25.54 -20.53
CA LYS A 162 -3.67 24.82 -20.01
C LYS A 162 -3.91 24.37 -18.57
N PRO A 163 -3.33 23.23 -18.14
CA PRO A 163 -3.29 22.89 -16.73
C PRO A 163 -2.70 24.04 -15.92
N THR A 164 -3.24 24.27 -14.74
CA THR A 164 -2.73 25.30 -13.82
C THR A 164 -2.77 24.76 -12.40
N SER A 165 -1.97 25.37 -11.53
CA SER A 165 -2.13 25.24 -10.10
C SER A 165 -3.54 25.71 -9.69
N PRO A 166 -4.21 25.06 -8.73
CA PRO A 166 -5.51 25.53 -8.22
C PRO A 166 -5.45 26.88 -7.51
N LEU A 167 -4.25 27.29 -7.08
CA LEU A 167 -4.02 28.54 -6.37
C LEU A 167 -3.42 29.60 -7.29
N SER A 168 -3.72 30.87 -7.01
CA SER A 168 -3.08 32.02 -7.65
C SER A 168 -1.62 32.15 -7.23
N GLU A 169 -0.81 32.84 -8.03
CA GLU A 169 0.59 33.15 -7.70
C GLU A 169 0.71 33.85 -6.33
N ASP A 170 -0.14 34.86 -6.06
CA ASP A 170 -0.20 35.53 -4.75
C ASP A 170 -0.44 34.55 -3.59
N SER A 171 -1.30 33.54 -3.80
CA SER A 171 -1.59 32.52 -2.78
C SER A 171 -0.40 31.58 -2.58
N LEU A 172 0.30 31.22 -3.67
CA LEU A 172 1.51 30.42 -3.59
C LEU A 172 2.63 31.17 -2.85
N ASP A 173 2.76 32.48 -3.05
CA ASP A 173 3.75 33.29 -2.33
C ASP A 173 3.44 33.40 -0.82
N LYS A 174 2.16 33.47 -0.45
CA LYS A 174 1.74 33.36 0.97
C LYS A 174 2.12 31.98 1.57
N ILE A 175 2.03 30.91 0.78
CA ILE A 175 2.44 29.57 1.23
C ILE A 175 3.98 29.48 1.34
N LYS A 176 4.73 29.99 0.35
CA LYS A 176 6.19 30.00 0.36
C LYS A 176 6.79 30.79 1.51
N SER A 177 6.09 31.84 1.96
CA SER A 177 6.48 32.65 3.12
C SER A 177 6.11 32.03 4.48
N SER A 178 5.40 30.89 4.48
CA SER A 178 5.14 30.11 5.70
C SER A 178 6.39 29.33 6.15
N ASP A 179 6.33 28.69 7.32
CA ASP A 179 7.40 27.80 7.79
C ASP A 179 7.14 26.32 7.45
N ASN A 180 8.20 25.50 7.36
CA ASN A 180 8.10 24.07 7.05
C ASN A 180 7.22 23.29 8.03
N GLN A 181 7.15 23.70 9.30
CA GLN A 181 6.33 23.02 10.30
C GLN A 181 4.85 23.24 10.03
N THR A 182 4.48 24.44 9.58
CA THR A 182 3.11 24.76 9.15
C THR A 182 2.71 23.96 7.93
N ILE A 183 3.57 23.86 6.92
CA ILE A 183 3.31 23.06 5.72
C ILE A 183 3.15 21.57 6.06
N ASN A 184 4.05 21.03 6.87
CA ASN A 184 3.95 19.64 7.33
C ASN A 184 2.65 19.37 8.10
N LYS A 185 2.16 20.32 8.90
CA LYS A 185 0.85 20.19 9.58
C LYS A 185 -0.32 20.21 8.61
N ILE A 186 -0.26 21.01 7.54
CA ILE A 186 -1.28 21.03 6.50
C ILE A 186 -1.33 19.67 5.79
N ILE A 187 -0.16 19.11 5.46
CA ILE A 187 -0.04 17.78 4.85
C ILE A 187 -0.56 16.70 5.80
N ASP A 188 -0.21 16.76 7.08
CA ASP A 188 -0.70 15.83 8.09
C ASP A 188 -2.21 15.88 8.21
N PHE A 189 -2.78 17.09 8.28
CA PHE A 189 -4.22 17.28 8.30
C PHE A 189 -4.88 16.77 7.02
N TYR A 190 -4.28 16.99 5.85
CA TYR A 190 -4.80 16.50 4.58
C TYR A 190 -4.86 14.97 4.54
N LEU A 191 -3.75 14.30 4.88
CA LEU A 191 -3.68 12.84 4.90
C LEU A 191 -4.64 12.26 5.94
N THR A 192 -4.67 12.84 7.15
CA THR A 192 -5.41 12.29 8.29
C THR A 192 -6.87 12.72 8.35
N GLU A 193 -7.26 13.82 7.70
CA GLU A 193 -8.54 14.51 7.94
C GLU A 193 -8.80 14.85 9.42
N GLY A 194 -7.73 15.03 10.21
CA GLY A 194 -7.83 15.23 11.65
C GLY A 194 -8.17 13.96 12.45
N ASN A 195 -8.24 12.79 11.80
CA ASN A 195 -8.40 11.53 12.50
C ASN A 195 -7.10 11.11 13.21
N LEU A 196 -7.24 10.39 14.32
CA LEU A 196 -6.12 9.67 14.91
C LEU A 196 -5.75 8.49 14.00
N ILE A 197 -4.50 8.46 13.51
CA ILE A 197 -3.97 7.42 12.63
C ILE A 197 -2.71 6.82 13.25
N ASP A 198 -2.50 5.53 12.99
CA ASP A 198 -1.28 4.82 13.35
C ASP A 198 -0.04 5.50 12.75
N GLN A 199 0.98 5.76 13.58
CA GLN A 199 2.18 6.49 13.15
C GLN A 199 2.98 5.72 12.11
N ARG A 200 2.95 4.38 12.12
CA ARG A 200 3.63 3.54 11.11
C ARG A 200 2.99 3.76 9.74
N LEU A 201 1.66 3.76 9.68
CA LEU A 201 0.91 4.02 8.45
C LEU A 201 1.11 5.45 7.96
N LEU A 202 1.11 6.44 8.85
CA LEU A 202 1.36 7.84 8.48
C LEU A 202 2.78 8.03 7.93
N LEU A 203 3.79 7.41 8.55
CA LEU A 203 5.18 7.47 8.07
C LEU A 203 5.31 6.84 6.68
N ALA A 204 4.75 5.64 6.48
CA ALA A 204 4.74 5.00 5.17
C ALA A 204 4.04 5.88 4.13
N SER A 205 2.87 6.42 4.45
CA SER A 205 2.08 7.29 3.57
C SER A 205 2.85 8.56 3.16
N LYS A 206 3.51 9.23 4.12
CA LYS A 206 4.36 10.40 3.85
C LYS A 206 5.52 10.11 2.90
N SER A 207 6.09 8.91 2.98
CA SER A 207 7.20 8.50 2.12
C SER A 207 6.79 8.33 0.66
N HIS A 208 5.49 8.23 0.38
CA HIS A 208 4.88 8.13 -0.94
C HIS A 208 4.30 9.47 -1.46
N PHE A 209 4.42 10.55 -0.69
CA PHE A 209 3.68 11.79 -0.93
C PHE A 209 4.15 12.57 -2.18
N LEU A 210 5.46 12.61 -2.43
CA LEU A 210 6.05 13.41 -3.51
C LEU A 210 5.99 12.73 -4.87
N ASP A 211 5.65 13.52 -5.88
CA ASP A 211 5.61 13.11 -7.29
C ASP A 211 6.81 13.69 -8.03
N TYR A 212 7.19 13.06 -9.13
CA TYR A 212 8.26 13.54 -9.99
C TYR A 212 7.73 14.46 -11.10
N ASP A 213 8.58 15.39 -11.51
CA ASP A 213 8.45 16.07 -12.79
C ASP A 213 8.81 15.12 -13.95
N ASN A 214 7.90 14.99 -14.93
CA ASN A 214 8.04 14.12 -16.09
C ASN A 214 8.96 14.69 -17.18
N ASP A 215 9.27 15.98 -17.13
CA ASP A 215 10.12 16.64 -18.12
C ASP A 215 11.61 16.53 -17.80
N LEU A 216 11.95 16.36 -16.53
CA LEU A 216 13.34 16.37 -16.06
C LEU A 216 14.00 14.98 -16.05
N ALA A 217 13.21 13.91 -16.00
CA ALA A 217 13.74 12.57 -15.82
C ALA A 217 12.99 11.52 -16.65
N LYS A 218 13.76 10.56 -17.19
CA LYS A 218 13.19 9.35 -17.77
C LYS A 218 12.90 8.34 -16.65
N PRO A 219 11.87 7.48 -16.82
CA PRO A 219 11.53 6.47 -15.84
C PRO A 219 12.69 5.59 -15.36
N GLU A 220 13.57 5.18 -16.27
CA GLU A 220 14.75 4.34 -15.94
C GLU A 220 15.67 4.96 -14.89
N HIS A 221 15.69 6.29 -14.78
CA HIS A 221 16.57 6.99 -13.84
C HIS A 221 16.00 7.02 -12.42
N LEU A 222 14.68 6.84 -12.26
CA LEU A 222 13.98 7.05 -11.00
C LEU A 222 13.35 5.78 -10.44
N MET A 223 12.89 4.87 -11.30
CA MET A 223 12.16 3.67 -10.89
C MET A 223 12.91 2.71 -9.97
N PRO A 224 14.24 2.48 -10.13
CA PRO A 224 15.00 1.67 -9.17
C PRO A 224 14.95 2.20 -7.72
N TYR A 225 14.56 3.46 -7.53
CA TYR A 225 14.52 4.15 -6.23
C TYR A 225 13.10 4.37 -5.72
N ASN A 226 12.08 3.88 -6.43
CA ASN A 226 10.69 4.06 -6.01
C ASN A 226 10.33 3.13 -4.85
N LEU A 227 9.68 3.69 -3.84
CA LEU A 227 9.30 2.99 -2.62
C LEU A 227 8.03 2.15 -2.84
N HIS A 228 8.12 1.06 -3.59
CA HIS A 228 6.97 0.16 -3.71
C HIS A 228 6.61 -0.44 -2.34
N ALA A 229 5.32 -0.69 -2.12
CA ALA A 229 4.84 -1.11 -0.80
C ALA A 229 3.79 -2.22 -0.84
N VAL A 230 3.82 -3.08 0.17
CA VAL A 230 2.72 -4.00 0.52
C VAL A 230 2.24 -3.64 1.92
N ILE A 231 0.94 -3.34 2.03
CA ILE A 231 0.33 -2.82 3.26
C ILE A 231 -0.87 -3.67 3.63
N VAL A 232 -0.69 -4.45 4.71
CA VAL A 232 -1.69 -5.35 5.29
C VAL A 232 -1.99 -4.88 6.71
N THR A 233 -3.14 -4.23 6.89
CA THR A 233 -3.59 -3.79 8.22
C THR A 233 -4.98 -4.34 8.51
N ASN A 234 -5.40 -4.30 9.77
CA ASN A 234 -6.82 -4.47 10.14
C ASN A 234 -7.73 -3.43 9.43
N THR A 235 -9.04 -3.69 9.47
CA THR A 235 -10.06 -2.82 8.85
C THR A 235 -10.18 -1.47 9.57
N LYS A 236 -10.66 -0.44 8.85
CA LYS A 236 -10.95 0.90 9.37
C LYS A 236 -9.72 1.71 9.84
N THR A 237 -8.55 1.49 9.23
CA THR A 237 -7.31 2.26 9.46
C THR A 237 -7.14 3.47 8.54
N THR A 238 -8.14 3.79 7.71
CA THR A 238 -8.11 4.86 6.69
C THR A 238 -7.06 4.73 5.59
N LYS A 239 -6.34 3.60 5.49
CA LYS A 239 -5.30 3.39 4.45
C LYS A 239 -5.81 3.69 3.03
N SER A 240 -6.99 3.19 2.66
CA SER A 240 -7.60 3.40 1.34
C SER A 240 -7.83 4.87 1.03
N SER A 241 -8.38 5.63 1.99
CA SER A 241 -8.61 7.07 1.81
C SER A 241 -7.33 7.89 1.81
N ILE A 242 -6.29 7.46 2.53
CA ILE A 242 -4.98 8.14 2.50
C ILE A 242 -4.33 7.98 1.13
N TYR A 243 -4.30 6.76 0.60
CA TYR A 243 -3.67 6.51 -0.69
C TYR A 243 -4.46 7.03 -1.90
N GLU A 244 -5.78 7.19 -1.78
CA GLU A 244 -6.59 7.92 -2.76
C GLU A 244 -6.27 9.43 -2.82
N LYS A 245 -5.74 10.01 -1.74
CA LYS A 245 -5.29 11.40 -1.69
C LYS A 245 -3.87 11.59 -2.20
N ILE A 246 -2.99 10.62 -1.88
CA ILE A 246 -1.58 10.70 -2.25
C ILE A 246 -1.39 10.51 -3.76
N GLY A 247 -2.21 9.68 -4.40
CA GLY A 247 -2.10 9.42 -5.83
C GLY A 247 -3.34 8.75 -6.39
N GLU A 248 -3.16 7.94 -7.43
CA GLU A 248 -4.28 7.18 -8.01
C GLU A 248 -4.60 5.94 -7.16
N LYS A 249 -5.88 5.63 -6.99
CA LYS A 249 -6.35 4.38 -6.40
C LYS A 249 -7.21 3.61 -7.39
N ARG A 250 -7.05 2.29 -7.43
CA ARG A 250 -7.95 1.34 -8.11
C ARG A 250 -8.36 0.23 -7.17
N GLU A 251 -9.62 -0.15 -7.19
CA GLU A 251 -10.14 -1.28 -6.40
C GLU A 251 -9.68 -2.63 -6.97
N ARG A 252 -9.45 -2.71 -8.28
CA ARG A 252 -8.96 -3.91 -8.96
C ARG A 252 -8.08 -3.51 -10.13
N MET A 253 -7.03 -4.27 -10.36
CA MET A 253 -6.13 -4.10 -11.47
C MET A 253 -6.01 -5.43 -12.21
N SER A 254 -6.09 -5.42 -13.54
CA SER A 254 -5.68 -6.54 -14.38
C SER A 254 -4.37 -6.17 -15.08
N MET A 255 -3.63 -7.16 -15.57
CA MET A 255 -2.39 -6.91 -16.30
C MET A 255 -2.63 -6.05 -17.55
N ALA A 256 -3.69 -6.36 -18.30
CA ALA A 256 -4.12 -5.58 -19.47
C ALA A 256 -4.57 -4.16 -19.10
N GLY A 257 -5.21 -3.99 -17.93
CA GLY A 257 -5.56 -2.67 -17.41
C GLY A 257 -4.31 -1.87 -17.01
N ALA A 258 -3.34 -2.50 -16.36
CA ALA A 258 -2.13 -1.84 -15.87
C ALA A 258 -1.18 -1.43 -17.02
N LEU A 259 -0.89 -2.34 -17.94
CA LEU A 259 0.14 -2.18 -18.98
C LEU A 259 -0.41 -1.93 -20.37
N GLY A 260 -1.72 -2.04 -20.55
CA GLY A 260 -2.38 -1.95 -21.83
C GLY A 260 -2.42 -3.29 -22.56
N PHE A 261 -3.11 -3.30 -23.69
CA PHE A 261 -3.26 -4.47 -24.55
C PHE A 261 -3.42 -4.07 -26.01
N SER A 262 -3.09 -4.99 -26.91
CA SER A 262 -3.36 -4.86 -28.33
C SER A 262 -4.03 -6.13 -28.85
N THR A 263 -5.09 -5.94 -29.63
CA THR A 263 -5.82 -6.99 -30.35
C THR A 263 -5.58 -6.81 -31.85
N SER A 264 -6.20 -7.65 -32.68
CA SER A 264 -6.16 -7.45 -34.14
C SER A 264 -6.83 -6.14 -34.58
N ASN A 265 -7.78 -5.63 -33.78
CA ASN A 265 -8.65 -4.51 -34.19
C ASN A 265 -8.31 -3.21 -33.47
N GLU A 266 -7.90 -3.27 -32.21
CA GLU A 266 -7.68 -2.10 -31.38
C GLU A 266 -6.43 -2.25 -30.51
N SER A 267 -6.01 -1.15 -29.90
CA SER A 267 -4.93 -1.14 -28.92
C SER A 267 -5.19 -0.04 -27.92
N ASN A 268 -5.04 -0.38 -26.64
CA ASN A 268 -5.33 0.50 -25.54
C ASN A 268 -4.10 0.60 -24.64
N GLN A 269 -3.78 1.82 -24.24
CA GLN A 269 -2.72 2.10 -23.28
C GLN A 269 -3.17 1.70 -21.87
N GLY A 270 -2.21 1.28 -21.05
CA GLY A 270 -2.46 0.92 -19.66
C GLY A 270 -2.64 2.13 -18.75
N ASP A 271 -3.22 1.88 -17.58
CA ASP A 271 -3.40 2.85 -16.52
C ASP A 271 -2.06 3.39 -16.00
N LEU A 272 -1.03 2.54 -15.90
CA LEU A 272 0.28 2.94 -15.38
C LEU A 272 1.06 3.85 -16.33
N ASN A 273 0.75 3.85 -17.62
CA ASN A 273 1.48 4.67 -18.58
C ASN A 273 1.39 6.16 -18.18
N GLU A 274 2.54 6.84 -18.14
CA GLU A 274 2.74 8.25 -17.79
C GLU A 274 2.33 8.64 -16.36
N VAL A 275 2.15 7.68 -15.46
CA VAL A 275 1.92 7.96 -14.03
C VAL A 275 3.25 8.28 -13.35
N MET A 276 3.33 9.43 -12.66
CA MET A 276 4.56 9.92 -12.01
C MET A 276 4.57 9.83 -10.48
N GLY A 277 3.41 9.52 -9.90
CA GLY A 277 3.19 9.50 -8.46
C GLY A 277 2.86 8.12 -7.93
N SER A 278 2.20 8.10 -6.78
CA SER A 278 1.70 6.87 -6.19
C SER A 278 0.53 6.27 -6.96
N TYR A 279 0.52 4.93 -7.06
CA TYR A 279 -0.58 4.17 -7.67
C TYR A 279 -0.93 3.00 -6.75
N ALA A 280 -2.05 3.14 -6.04
CA ALA A 280 -2.53 2.17 -5.08
C ALA A 280 -3.53 1.19 -5.72
N VAL A 281 -3.30 -0.09 -5.48
CA VAL A 281 -4.24 -1.17 -5.79
C VAL A 281 -4.84 -1.61 -4.45
N ASP A 282 -6.11 -1.31 -4.25
CA ASP A 282 -6.86 -1.70 -3.07
C ASP A 282 -7.44 -3.11 -3.23
N GLU A 283 -7.84 -3.70 -2.11
CA GLU A 283 -8.48 -5.03 -2.03
C GLU A 283 -7.83 -6.11 -2.90
N VAL A 284 -6.48 -6.13 -2.98
CA VAL A 284 -5.74 -7.05 -3.87
C VAL A 284 -6.16 -8.51 -3.67
N GLN A 285 -6.49 -8.90 -2.43
CA GLN A 285 -6.94 -10.24 -2.07
C GLN A 285 -8.25 -10.68 -2.74
N GLU A 286 -9.09 -9.75 -3.19
CA GLU A 286 -10.36 -10.01 -3.89
C GLU A 286 -10.20 -10.17 -5.40
N ASN A 287 -8.98 -10.03 -5.92
CA ASN A 287 -8.73 -10.24 -7.33
C ASN A 287 -8.86 -11.73 -7.69
N ARG A 288 -9.57 -12.00 -8.80
CA ARG A 288 -9.78 -13.36 -9.31
C ARG A 288 -8.61 -13.80 -10.19
N GLU A 289 -7.96 -12.85 -10.85
CA GLU A 289 -6.78 -13.10 -11.66
C GLU A 289 -5.57 -13.36 -10.75
N THR A 290 -4.65 -14.20 -11.21
CA THR A 290 -3.35 -14.45 -10.58
C THR A 290 -2.26 -13.94 -11.50
N ASN A 291 -1.05 -13.71 -10.98
CA ASN A 291 0.06 -13.11 -11.70
C ASN A 291 -0.24 -11.72 -12.29
N VAL A 292 -1.09 -10.94 -11.60
CA VAL A 292 -1.59 -9.63 -12.05
C VAL A 292 -0.46 -8.64 -12.34
N ILE A 293 0.67 -8.77 -11.65
CA ILE A 293 1.81 -7.85 -11.74
C ILE A 293 3.08 -8.52 -12.27
N GLN A 294 3.04 -9.79 -12.70
CA GLN A 294 4.25 -10.51 -13.13
C GLN A 294 5.00 -9.75 -14.24
N GLN A 295 4.26 -9.18 -15.20
CA GLN A 295 4.83 -8.36 -16.26
C GLN A 295 5.17 -6.92 -15.82
N THR A 296 4.60 -6.45 -14.70
CA THR A 296 4.94 -5.13 -14.16
C THR A 296 6.20 -5.16 -13.29
N LEU A 297 6.75 -6.33 -12.91
CA LEU A 297 8.02 -6.42 -12.18
C LEU A 297 9.17 -5.73 -12.96
N THR A 298 9.18 -5.86 -14.29
CA THR A 298 10.13 -5.13 -15.14
C THR A 298 9.87 -3.62 -15.11
N ALA A 299 8.60 -3.21 -15.10
CA ALA A 299 8.23 -1.81 -15.00
C ALA A 299 8.60 -1.22 -13.64
N MET A 300 8.50 -1.98 -12.54
CA MET A 300 8.92 -1.55 -11.19
C MET A 300 10.42 -1.27 -11.10
N GLU A 301 11.25 -1.93 -11.93
CA GLU A 301 12.69 -1.72 -11.94
C GLU A 301 13.12 -0.65 -12.96
N THR A 302 12.60 -0.72 -14.18
CA THR A 302 13.09 0.07 -15.32
C THR A 302 12.16 1.21 -15.69
N GLY A 303 10.92 1.22 -15.17
CA GLY A 303 9.88 2.14 -15.60
C GLY A 303 9.34 1.92 -16.99
N ARG A 304 9.81 0.90 -17.72
CA ARG A 304 9.37 0.63 -19.08
C ARG A 304 9.02 -0.84 -19.27
N VAL A 305 7.95 -1.06 -20.01
CA VAL A 305 7.58 -2.39 -20.48
C VAL A 305 6.90 -2.29 -21.84
N ALA A 306 7.18 -3.28 -22.68
CA ALA A 306 6.57 -3.43 -23.99
C ALA A 306 5.76 -4.73 -24.02
N VAL A 307 4.47 -4.62 -24.28
CA VAL A 307 3.57 -5.76 -24.42
C VAL A 307 3.24 -5.93 -25.90
N SER A 308 3.75 -7.00 -26.50
CA SER A 308 3.55 -7.33 -27.92
C SER A 308 2.51 -8.45 -28.04
N VAL A 309 1.25 -8.08 -28.26
CA VAL A 309 0.15 -9.01 -28.52
C VAL A 309 -0.71 -8.43 -29.66
N GLY A 310 -1.10 -9.22 -30.65
CA GLY A 310 -1.99 -8.73 -31.72
C GLY A 310 -1.30 -7.84 -32.78
N LYS A 311 -1.89 -6.69 -33.10
CA LYS A 311 -1.54 -5.87 -34.26
C LYS A 311 -0.32 -4.97 -34.05
N GLN A 312 -0.08 -4.50 -32.82
CA GLN A 312 1.01 -3.58 -32.51
C GLN A 312 1.56 -3.80 -31.10
N THR A 313 2.76 -3.30 -30.85
CA THR A 313 3.35 -3.32 -29.50
C THR A 313 2.85 -2.12 -28.70
N VAL A 314 2.26 -2.37 -27.53
CA VAL A 314 1.91 -1.34 -26.56
C VAL A 314 3.11 -1.11 -25.66
N ARG A 315 3.58 0.13 -25.57
CA ARG A 315 4.69 0.52 -24.69
C ARG A 315 4.13 1.34 -23.54
N THR A 316 4.43 0.90 -22.33
CA THR A 316 4.14 1.61 -21.08
C THR A 316 5.45 2.18 -20.54
N ALA A 317 5.46 3.48 -20.26
CA ALA A 317 6.53 4.18 -19.57
C ALA A 317 5.95 4.85 -18.31
N THR A 318 6.51 4.62 -17.13
CA THR A 318 5.90 5.03 -15.85
C THR A 318 6.93 5.27 -14.76
N CYS A 319 6.72 6.30 -13.95
CA CYS A 319 7.40 6.48 -12.67
C CYS A 319 6.50 6.10 -11.48
N ALA A 320 5.46 5.29 -11.71
CA ALA A 320 4.47 4.96 -10.69
C ALA A 320 5.07 4.20 -9.51
N THR A 321 4.82 4.69 -8.29
CA THR A 321 5.09 3.94 -7.07
C THR A 321 3.89 3.04 -6.75
N LEU A 322 3.99 1.75 -7.12
CA LEU A 322 2.96 0.76 -6.86
C LEU A 322 2.82 0.44 -5.36
N ILE A 323 1.60 0.58 -4.85
CA ILE A 323 1.25 0.31 -3.45
C ILE A 323 0.11 -0.72 -3.42
N PHE A 324 0.33 -1.85 -2.77
CA PHE A 324 -0.66 -2.93 -2.66
C PHE A 324 -1.31 -2.89 -1.29
N LEU A 325 -2.60 -2.57 -1.24
CA LEU A 325 -3.38 -2.46 -0.02
C LEU A 325 -4.27 -3.70 0.13
N THR A 326 -4.31 -4.25 1.34
CA THR A 326 -5.17 -5.38 1.66
C THR A 326 -5.62 -5.35 3.11
N ASN A 327 -6.74 -6.00 3.38
CA ASN A 327 -7.17 -6.34 4.73
C ASN A 327 -7.12 -7.87 4.90
N PRO A 328 -6.77 -8.37 6.09
CA PRO A 328 -7.07 -9.76 6.41
C PRO A 328 -8.59 -9.97 6.38
N LYS A 329 -9.03 -11.13 5.89
CA LYS A 329 -10.46 -11.50 5.99
C LYS A 329 -10.78 -11.72 7.46
N GLU A 330 -11.79 -11.03 7.98
CA GLU A 330 -12.23 -11.22 9.36
C GLU A 330 -12.67 -12.68 9.55
N LEU A 331 -12.11 -13.35 10.56
CA LEU A 331 -12.48 -14.70 10.95
C LEU A 331 -13.89 -14.64 11.58
N SER A 332 -14.92 -15.03 10.83
CA SER A 332 -16.30 -14.97 11.31
C SER A 332 -16.63 -16.02 12.37
N ASP A 333 -15.83 -17.09 12.51
CA ASP A 333 -16.06 -18.18 13.46
C ASP A 333 -14.76 -18.75 14.06
N ALA A 334 -14.81 -19.15 15.35
CA ALA A 334 -13.69 -19.77 16.07
C ALA A 334 -13.21 -21.12 15.47
N LYS A 335 -14.02 -21.73 14.59
CA LYS A 335 -13.64 -22.94 13.84
C LYS A 335 -12.71 -22.64 12.65
N ASP A 336 -12.70 -21.40 12.16
CA ASP A 336 -11.99 -20.97 10.95
C ASP A 336 -10.60 -20.39 11.24
N TYR A 337 -10.24 -20.22 12.52
CA TYR A 337 -8.93 -19.72 12.98
C TYR A 337 -7.75 -20.57 12.48
N TRP A 338 -8.02 -21.81 12.09
CA TRP A 338 -7.03 -22.83 11.73
C TRP A 338 -6.74 -22.92 10.23
N ASP A 339 -7.45 -22.16 9.38
CA ASP A 339 -7.12 -22.09 7.95
C ASP A 339 -5.98 -21.08 7.75
N PRO A 340 -4.78 -21.50 7.31
CA PRO A 340 -3.69 -20.57 7.05
C PRO A 340 -4.03 -19.58 5.93
N LYS A 341 -5.13 -19.76 5.18
CA LYS A 341 -5.67 -18.79 4.21
C LYS A 341 -6.49 -17.67 4.85
N ARG A 342 -6.88 -17.81 6.12
CA ARG A 342 -7.77 -16.87 6.84
C ARG A 342 -7.09 -16.13 7.99
N THR A 343 -5.84 -16.47 8.32
CA THR A 343 -4.97 -15.64 9.18
C THR A 343 -4.48 -14.39 8.43
N SER A 344 -3.98 -13.39 9.14
CA SER A 344 -3.37 -12.21 8.48
C SER A 344 -2.16 -12.60 7.63
N ILE A 345 -1.35 -13.56 8.07
CA ILE A 345 -0.26 -14.10 7.25
C ILE A 345 -0.80 -14.83 6.01
N GLY A 346 -1.98 -15.46 6.10
CA GLY A 346 -2.73 -15.99 4.97
C GLY A 346 -3.16 -14.95 3.96
N ALA A 347 -3.60 -13.79 4.43
CA ALA A 347 -3.92 -12.65 3.57
C ALA A 347 -2.67 -12.15 2.85
N PHE A 348 -1.55 -12.03 3.55
CA PHE A 348 -0.26 -11.66 2.93
C PHE A 348 0.18 -12.68 1.88
N ARG A 349 0.13 -13.99 2.19
CA ARG A 349 0.38 -15.07 1.23
C ARG A 349 -0.53 -14.95 0.01
N ARG A 350 -1.83 -14.72 0.21
CA ARG A 350 -2.80 -14.60 -0.88
C ARG A 350 -2.49 -13.41 -1.78
N VAL A 351 -2.08 -12.28 -1.21
CA VAL A 351 -1.57 -11.13 -1.97
C VAL A 351 -0.38 -11.55 -2.82
N CYS A 352 0.62 -12.22 -2.24
CA CYS A 352 1.78 -12.70 -2.98
C CYS A 352 1.37 -13.59 -4.17
N GLU A 353 0.50 -14.58 -3.95
CA GLU A 353 0.00 -15.49 -5.00
C GLU A 353 -0.79 -14.79 -6.11
N ILE A 354 -1.57 -13.76 -5.78
CA ILE A 354 -2.31 -12.97 -6.78
C ILE A 354 -1.35 -12.13 -7.61
N LEU A 355 -0.31 -11.60 -6.98
CA LEU A 355 0.60 -10.67 -7.60
C LEU A 355 1.57 -11.37 -8.57
N THR A 356 2.26 -12.43 -8.13
CA THR A 356 3.26 -13.13 -8.94
C THR A 356 3.68 -14.47 -8.35
N ASP A 357 4.22 -15.35 -9.19
CA ASP A 357 4.92 -16.59 -8.83
C ASP A 357 6.43 -16.40 -8.60
N ASN A 358 6.99 -15.22 -8.91
CA ASN A 358 8.39 -14.87 -8.69
C ASN A 358 8.56 -14.03 -7.42
N TYR A 359 8.31 -14.68 -6.28
CA TYR A 359 8.25 -14.05 -4.96
C TYR A 359 9.53 -13.30 -4.57
N ARG A 360 10.70 -13.89 -4.85
CA ARG A 360 11.99 -13.27 -4.51
C ARG A 360 12.25 -12.01 -5.32
N ALA A 361 12.00 -12.03 -6.63
CA ALA A 361 12.15 -10.83 -7.46
C ALA A 361 11.12 -9.74 -7.07
N PHE A 362 9.92 -10.14 -6.67
CA PHE A 362 8.94 -9.19 -6.14
C PHE A 362 9.45 -8.54 -4.84
N GLY A 363 9.89 -9.36 -3.88
CA GLY A 363 10.45 -8.89 -2.62
C GLY A 363 11.58 -7.88 -2.81
N SER A 364 12.49 -8.13 -3.75
CA SER A 364 13.63 -7.23 -4.02
C SER A 364 13.24 -5.84 -4.53
N ARG A 365 11.97 -5.64 -4.92
CA ARG A 365 11.44 -4.37 -5.42
C ARG A 365 10.57 -3.65 -4.40
N ILE A 366 10.17 -4.30 -3.32
CA ILE A 366 9.34 -3.71 -2.27
C ILE A 366 10.24 -3.03 -1.25
N GLY A 367 10.07 -1.73 -1.03
CA GLY A 367 10.84 -1.02 0.00
C GLY A 367 10.13 -0.97 1.35
N ILE A 368 8.79 -1.04 1.38
CA ILE A 368 8.01 -1.12 2.62
C ILE A 368 7.10 -2.33 2.62
N ILE A 369 7.25 -3.18 3.64
CA ILE A 369 6.24 -4.17 4.03
C ILE A 369 5.68 -3.71 5.37
N LEU A 370 4.44 -3.22 5.35
CA LEU A 370 3.72 -2.81 6.56
C LEU A 370 2.65 -3.85 6.85
N PHE A 371 2.86 -4.64 7.90
CA PHE A 371 1.98 -5.75 8.26
C PHE A 371 1.61 -5.67 9.73
N GLY A 372 0.32 -5.90 10.03
CA GLY A 372 -0.13 -6.20 11.39
C GLY A 372 -1.62 -6.03 11.62
N ASN A 373 -2.10 -6.52 12.75
CA ASN A 373 -3.53 -6.48 13.11
C ASN A 373 -3.88 -5.47 14.21
N ASP A 374 -2.87 -4.84 14.80
CA ASP A 374 -2.97 -3.96 15.97
C ASP A 374 -3.08 -2.46 15.62
N PHE A 375 -3.22 -2.13 14.34
CA PHE A 375 -3.26 -0.74 13.90
C PHE A 375 -4.47 0.00 14.50
N VAL A 376 -4.20 1.25 14.88
CA VAL A 376 -5.22 2.15 15.44
C VAL A 376 -6.31 2.40 14.41
N LYS A 377 -7.54 1.98 14.74
CA LYS A 377 -8.73 2.31 13.94
C LYS A 377 -8.96 3.81 13.99
N ALA A 378 -9.20 4.42 12.83
CA ALA A 378 -9.37 5.85 12.72
C ALA A 378 -10.59 6.32 13.53
N ARG A 379 -10.39 7.39 14.30
CA ARG A 379 -11.43 8.06 15.09
C ARG A 379 -11.32 9.57 14.88
N GLY A 380 -12.45 10.22 14.61
CA GLY A 380 -12.52 11.65 14.40
C GLY A 380 -13.76 12.05 13.60
N SER A 381 -14.00 13.35 13.55
CA SER A 381 -14.98 13.96 12.65
C SER A 381 -14.28 14.41 11.38
N ARG A 382 -14.79 14.00 10.21
CA ARG A 382 -14.29 14.53 8.95
C ARG A 382 -14.51 16.04 8.87
N PRO A 383 -13.56 16.79 8.28
CA PRO A 383 -13.79 18.20 7.99
C PRO A 383 -14.98 18.38 7.07
N ASP A 384 -15.59 19.56 7.10
CA ASP A 384 -16.58 19.93 6.10
C ASP A 384 -15.98 19.95 4.69
N TYR A 385 -16.82 19.77 3.68
CA TYR A 385 -16.40 19.69 2.28
C TYR A 385 -15.55 20.88 1.84
N LYS A 386 -15.88 22.12 2.25
CA LYS A 386 -15.11 23.30 1.84
C LYS A 386 -13.71 23.30 2.43
N THR A 387 -13.59 22.93 3.71
CA THR A 387 -12.28 22.78 4.34
C THR A 387 -11.45 21.68 3.68
N HIS A 388 -12.06 20.54 3.34
CA HIS A 388 -11.36 19.45 2.66
C HIS A 388 -10.83 19.88 1.28
N GLU A 389 -11.69 20.46 0.43
CA GLU A 389 -11.30 20.90 -0.92
C GLU A 389 -10.27 22.03 -0.90
N GLY A 390 -10.39 22.97 0.04
CA GLY A 390 -9.40 24.05 0.19
C GLY A 390 -8.01 23.53 0.57
N VAL A 391 -7.94 22.59 1.52
CA VAL A 391 -6.67 21.94 1.89
C VAL A 391 -6.13 21.09 0.76
N LYS A 392 -7.00 20.36 0.05
CA LYS A 392 -6.62 19.59 -1.13
C LYS A 392 -5.99 20.48 -2.21
N ALA A 393 -6.60 21.63 -2.51
CA ALA A 393 -6.06 22.60 -3.46
C ALA A 393 -4.64 23.06 -3.06
N ILE A 394 -4.43 23.41 -1.79
CA ILE A 394 -3.11 23.78 -1.26
C ILE A 394 -2.10 22.65 -1.46
N VAL A 395 -2.45 21.42 -1.10
CA VAL A 395 -1.57 20.27 -1.22
C VAL A 395 -1.25 19.93 -2.68
N ASP A 396 -2.25 19.95 -3.57
CA ASP A 396 -2.05 19.69 -5.00
C ASP A 396 -1.12 20.73 -5.63
N SER A 397 -1.29 22.01 -5.27
CA SER A 397 -0.37 23.09 -5.66
C SER A 397 1.06 22.81 -5.20
N ILE A 398 1.25 22.47 -3.92
CA ILE A 398 2.57 22.19 -3.36
C ILE A 398 3.23 21.02 -4.09
N LYS A 399 2.50 19.92 -4.32
CA LYS A 399 3.03 18.75 -5.04
C LYS A 399 3.48 19.11 -6.45
N GLN A 400 2.68 19.88 -7.18
CA GLN A 400 3.00 20.30 -8.54
C GLN A 400 4.24 21.19 -8.57
N GLU A 401 4.33 22.15 -7.66
CA GLU A 401 5.40 23.15 -7.66
C GLU A 401 6.74 22.62 -7.13
N VAL A 402 6.73 21.64 -6.24
CA VAL A 402 7.95 21.05 -5.67
C VAL A 402 8.56 19.95 -6.54
N ALA A 403 7.77 19.35 -7.42
CA ALA A 403 8.16 18.22 -8.25
C ALA A 403 9.46 18.45 -9.06
N PRO A 404 9.69 19.63 -9.69
CA PRO A 404 10.92 19.88 -10.45
C PRO A 404 12.19 19.79 -9.58
N GLU A 405 12.20 20.50 -8.45
CA GLU A 405 13.34 20.52 -7.53
C GLU A 405 13.53 19.17 -6.84
N PHE A 406 12.44 18.49 -6.48
CA PHE A 406 12.50 17.13 -5.96
C PHE A 406 13.12 16.15 -6.96
N THR A 407 12.73 16.20 -8.24
CA THR A 407 13.35 15.38 -9.29
C THR A 407 14.84 15.66 -9.44
N LYS A 408 15.26 16.93 -9.38
CA LYS A 408 16.71 17.29 -9.43
C LYS A 408 17.50 16.68 -8.28
N ILE A 409 16.95 16.69 -7.06
CA ILE A 409 17.56 16.04 -5.89
C ILE A 409 17.74 14.54 -6.12
N MET A 410 16.70 13.87 -6.65
CA MET A 410 16.74 12.43 -6.89
C MET A 410 17.72 12.03 -8.00
N LEU A 411 18.06 12.96 -8.90
CA LEU A 411 19.07 12.80 -9.94
C LEU A 411 20.47 13.27 -9.52
N ASN A 412 20.62 13.86 -8.34
CA ASN A 412 21.92 14.33 -7.85
C ASN A 412 22.87 13.14 -7.62
N SER A 413 24.14 13.28 -7.99
CA SER A 413 25.13 12.20 -7.91
C SER A 413 25.38 11.72 -6.49
N GLU A 414 25.46 12.61 -5.50
CA GLU A 414 25.69 12.23 -4.10
C GLU A 414 24.49 11.46 -3.53
N VAL A 415 23.27 11.89 -3.88
CA VAL A 415 22.04 11.20 -3.49
C VAL A 415 21.97 9.82 -4.16
N HIS A 416 22.32 9.75 -5.45
CA HIS A 416 22.36 8.50 -6.20
C HIS A 416 23.37 7.52 -5.61
N ASP A 417 24.59 7.97 -5.30
CA ASP A 417 25.63 7.13 -4.68
C ASP A 417 25.19 6.63 -3.30
N TRP A 418 24.57 7.50 -2.49
CA TRP A 418 24.01 7.10 -1.21
C TRP A 418 22.91 6.05 -1.36
N MET A 419 21.97 6.22 -2.30
CA MET A 419 20.88 5.26 -2.55
C MET A 419 21.36 3.90 -3.07
N ASN A 420 22.53 3.84 -3.70
CA ASN A 420 23.12 2.60 -4.20
C ASN A 420 24.01 1.87 -3.17
N SER A 421 24.17 2.42 -1.97
CA SER A 421 24.91 1.74 -0.90
C SER A 421 24.11 0.60 -0.26
N ASP A 422 24.81 -0.43 0.19
CA ASP A 422 24.20 -1.59 0.85
C ASP A 422 23.45 -1.20 2.13
N LEU A 423 22.48 -2.02 2.51
CA LEU A 423 21.83 -1.91 3.82
C LEU A 423 22.77 -2.38 4.94
N PRO A 424 22.53 -1.96 6.20
CA PRO A 424 23.27 -2.49 7.34
C PRO A 424 23.24 -4.03 7.37
N SER A 425 24.41 -4.65 7.52
CA SER A 425 24.56 -6.12 7.50
C SER A 425 23.69 -6.78 8.58
N GLU A 426 23.57 -6.16 9.76
CA GLU A 426 22.71 -6.62 10.85
C GLU A 426 21.23 -6.73 10.46
N TYR A 427 20.71 -5.80 9.64
CA TYR A 427 19.33 -5.85 9.16
C TYR A 427 19.11 -7.07 8.26
N THR A 428 20.00 -7.27 7.28
CA THR A 428 19.90 -8.43 6.36
C THR A 428 20.06 -9.76 7.11
N ALA A 429 20.91 -9.83 8.13
CA ALA A 429 21.09 -11.01 8.97
C ALA A 429 19.86 -11.31 9.83
N LYS A 430 19.21 -10.27 10.39
CA LYS A 430 17.94 -10.39 11.11
C LYS A 430 16.84 -10.95 10.22
N ILE A 431 16.67 -10.41 9.00
CA ILE A 431 15.69 -10.95 8.04
C ILE A 431 15.93 -12.45 7.81
N LYS A 432 17.14 -12.84 7.41
CA LYS A 432 17.48 -14.24 7.12
C LYS A 432 17.24 -15.17 8.30
N THR A 433 17.46 -14.68 9.53
CA THR A 433 17.27 -15.47 10.75
C THR A 433 15.80 -15.62 11.08
N THR A 434 15.03 -14.53 11.11
CA THR A 434 13.59 -14.56 11.44
C THR A 434 12.79 -15.32 10.37
N CYS A 435 13.16 -15.22 9.10
CA CYS A 435 12.51 -15.94 8.00
C CYS A 435 12.53 -17.47 8.15
N LYS A 436 13.50 -18.04 8.88
CA LYS A 436 13.56 -19.48 9.16
C LYS A 436 12.36 -19.95 9.99
N GLY A 437 11.76 -19.06 10.79
CA GLY A 437 10.56 -19.35 11.58
C GLY A 437 9.25 -19.25 10.79
N ILE A 438 9.28 -18.82 9.51
CA ILE A 438 8.08 -18.68 8.69
C ILE A 438 7.88 -19.95 7.83
N PRO A 439 6.85 -20.77 8.11
CA PRO A 439 6.65 -22.05 7.41
C PRO A 439 6.09 -21.87 5.98
N ILE A 440 5.63 -20.67 5.63
CA ILE A 440 5.05 -20.37 4.31
C ILE A 440 6.16 -19.93 3.36
N ARG A 441 6.50 -20.80 2.39
CA ARG A 441 7.57 -20.58 1.41
C ARG A 441 7.41 -19.27 0.65
N GLU A 442 6.21 -18.97 0.17
CA GLU A 442 5.93 -17.76 -0.62
C GLU A 442 6.28 -16.49 0.17
N VAL A 443 5.90 -16.45 1.45
CA VAL A 443 6.18 -15.33 2.36
C VAL A 443 7.68 -15.23 2.64
N ARG A 444 8.33 -16.37 2.87
CA ARG A 444 9.77 -16.46 3.10
C ARG A 444 10.58 -15.92 1.92
N GLU A 445 10.24 -16.36 0.70
CA GLU A 445 10.93 -15.92 -0.52
C GLU A 445 10.75 -14.42 -0.78
N VAL A 446 9.58 -13.84 -0.48
CA VAL A 446 9.40 -12.38 -0.53
C VAL A 446 10.36 -11.68 0.43
N TRP A 447 10.45 -12.11 1.68
CA TRP A 447 11.35 -11.48 2.65
C TRP A 447 12.84 -11.70 2.35
N GLU A 448 13.21 -12.87 1.84
CA GLU A 448 14.56 -13.12 1.34
C GLU A 448 14.91 -12.15 0.20
N GLY A 449 13.99 -11.94 -0.74
CA GLY A 449 14.12 -10.91 -1.77
C GLY A 449 14.19 -9.50 -1.19
N HIS A 450 13.35 -9.17 -0.20
CA HIS A 450 13.30 -7.87 0.47
C HIS A 450 14.64 -7.46 1.09
N SER A 451 15.46 -8.45 1.51
CA SER A 451 16.82 -8.18 1.99
C SER A 451 17.74 -7.55 0.94
N GLU A 452 17.37 -7.61 -0.34
CA GLU A 452 18.07 -7.05 -1.49
C GLU A 452 17.42 -5.75 -2.01
N ALA A 453 16.36 -5.23 -1.36
CA ALA A 453 15.60 -4.05 -1.80
C ALA A 453 16.23 -2.69 -1.42
N PHE A 454 17.57 -2.63 -1.31
CA PHE A 454 18.30 -1.50 -0.74
C PHE A 454 18.00 -0.16 -1.43
N ARG A 455 17.95 -0.14 -2.77
CA ARG A 455 17.67 1.08 -3.56
C ARG A 455 16.28 1.64 -3.28
N HIS A 456 15.28 0.77 -3.21
CA HIS A 456 13.88 1.15 -2.95
C HIS A 456 13.71 1.69 -1.52
N ILE A 457 14.30 1.02 -0.53
CA ILE A 457 14.27 1.45 0.88
C ILE A 457 14.93 2.83 1.05
N ARG A 458 16.14 2.99 0.49
CA ARG A 458 16.89 4.25 0.56
C ARG A 458 16.19 5.38 -0.20
N GLY A 459 15.65 5.12 -1.38
CA GLY A 459 14.86 6.11 -2.12
C GLY A 459 13.61 6.58 -1.36
N GLY A 460 12.94 5.67 -0.64
CA GLY A 460 11.87 6.03 0.30
C GLY A 460 12.32 6.93 1.44
N ALA A 461 13.50 6.69 1.99
CA ALA A 461 14.08 7.51 3.05
C ALA A 461 14.41 8.93 2.58
N VAL A 462 14.96 9.08 1.37
CA VAL A 462 15.22 10.39 0.73
C VAL A 462 13.90 11.14 0.48
N ARG A 463 12.91 10.48 -0.12
CA ARG A 463 11.55 11.04 -0.31
C ARG A 463 10.97 11.60 0.99
N ARG A 464 11.07 10.82 2.07
CA ARG A 464 10.57 11.24 3.39
C ARG A 464 11.38 12.40 3.96
N ALA A 465 12.70 12.42 3.78
CA ALA A 465 13.55 13.54 4.19
C ALA A 465 13.21 14.83 3.43
N CYS A 466 13.02 14.75 2.10
CA CYS A 466 12.62 15.88 1.27
C CYS A 466 11.31 16.51 1.75
N LEU A 467 10.35 15.70 2.19
CA LEU A 467 9.09 16.21 2.75
C LEU A 467 9.30 17.07 4.02
N ASP A 468 10.31 16.79 4.86
CA ASP A 468 10.60 17.63 6.02
C ASP A 468 11.23 18.98 5.62
N PHE A 469 11.88 19.05 4.45
CA PHE A 469 12.51 20.24 3.88
C PHE A 469 11.70 20.85 2.73
N LEU A 470 10.39 20.59 2.67
CA LEU A 470 9.59 20.85 1.48
C LEU A 470 9.65 22.29 0.96
N LEU A 471 9.56 23.31 1.84
CA LEU A 471 9.66 24.72 1.42
C LEU A 471 11.07 25.10 0.99
N ASN A 472 12.09 24.54 1.64
CA ASN A 472 13.49 24.75 1.22
C ASN A 472 13.69 24.21 -0.19
N ILE A 473 13.15 23.02 -0.46
CA ILE A 473 13.20 22.39 -1.78
C ILE A 473 12.42 23.21 -2.80
N TRP A 474 11.19 23.61 -2.48
CA TRP A 474 10.36 24.45 -3.36
C TRP A 474 11.05 25.77 -3.72
N ASN A 475 11.74 26.40 -2.76
CA ASN A 475 12.47 27.64 -3.00
C ASN A 475 13.87 27.44 -3.63
N GLY A 476 14.28 26.20 -3.93
CA GLY A 476 15.62 25.90 -4.45
C GLY A 476 16.76 26.12 -3.45
N ASN A 477 16.44 26.28 -2.15
CA ASN A 477 17.37 26.64 -1.08
C ASN A 477 17.57 25.47 -0.11
N TYR A 478 18.16 24.39 -0.60
CA TYR A 478 18.40 23.15 0.15
C TYR A 478 19.87 22.70 0.09
N ASP A 479 20.27 21.93 1.10
CA ASP A 479 21.58 21.30 1.20
C ASP A 479 21.41 19.78 1.13
N ILE A 480 22.09 19.16 0.16
CA ILE A 480 22.08 17.71 -0.06
C ILE A 480 22.61 16.97 1.16
N GLU A 481 23.65 17.48 1.83
CA GLU A 481 24.24 16.82 3.00
C GLU A 481 23.23 16.76 4.15
N MET A 482 22.48 17.85 4.39
CA MET A 482 21.41 17.87 5.39
C MET A 482 20.26 16.93 5.05
N ILE A 483 19.86 16.84 3.77
CA ILE A 483 18.84 15.89 3.31
C ILE A 483 19.30 14.46 3.56
N LEU A 484 20.54 14.11 3.23
CA LEU A 484 21.08 12.75 3.42
C LEU A 484 21.23 12.39 4.90
N LYS A 485 21.68 13.32 5.76
CA LYS A 485 21.67 13.13 7.23
C LYS A 485 20.27 12.83 7.76
N LYS A 486 19.25 13.51 7.22
CA LYS A 486 17.85 13.29 7.60
C LYS A 486 17.30 11.99 7.01
N ALA A 487 17.71 11.62 5.79
CA ALA A 487 17.37 10.37 5.15
C ALA A 487 17.91 9.17 5.94
N GLU A 488 19.10 9.25 6.54
CA GLU A 488 19.63 8.18 7.40
C GLU A 488 18.74 7.91 8.63
N ILE A 489 18.13 8.94 9.21
CA ILE A 489 17.15 8.78 10.30
C ILE A 489 15.92 8.03 9.79
N TYR A 490 15.40 8.41 8.62
CA TYR A 490 14.23 7.77 8.03
C TYR A 490 14.49 6.36 7.50
N LEU A 491 15.71 6.08 7.05
CA LEU A 491 16.16 4.74 6.71
C LEU A 491 15.97 3.83 7.91
N ASN A 492 16.51 4.21 9.07
CA ASN A 492 16.38 3.42 10.30
C ASN A 492 14.92 3.17 10.70
N GLN A 493 14.04 4.18 10.57
CA GLN A 493 12.60 4.01 10.85
C GLN A 493 11.91 3.06 9.86
N ILE A 494 12.26 3.11 8.57
CA ILE A 494 11.72 2.19 7.57
C ILE A 494 12.22 0.75 7.82
N LEU A 495 13.51 0.58 8.15
CA LEU A 495 14.07 -0.72 8.52
C LEU A 495 13.38 -1.29 9.75
N GLU A 496 13.11 -0.47 10.77
CA GLU A 496 12.37 -0.86 11.96
C GLU A 496 10.93 -1.29 11.64
N ILE A 497 10.21 -0.52 10.80
CA ILE A 497 8.87 -0.92 10.32
C ILE A 497 8.91 -2.29 9.66
N ASN A 498 9.86 -2.51 8.76
CA ASN A 498 9.99 -3.78 8.04
C ASN A 498 10.31 -4.93 9.02
N LEU A 499 11.25 -4.75 9.95
CA LEU A 499 11.57 -5.79 10.94
C LEU A 499 10.39 -6.09 11.88
N ASN A 500 9.65 -5.06 12.31
CA ASN A 500 8.47 -5.25 13.15
C ASN A 500 7.38 -6.04 12.41
N SER A 501 7.11 -5.72 11.15
CA SER A 501 6.22 -6.49 10.28
C SER A 501 6.65 -7.95 10.15
N LEU A 502 7.95 -8.21 9.95
CA LEU A 502 8.49 -9.57 9.84
C LEU A 502 8.37 -10.33 11.18
N ASN A 503 8.68 -9.69 12.29
CA ASN A 503 8.57 -10.28 13.62
C ASN A 503 7.11 -10.63 13.95
N GLU A 504 6.15 -9.75 13.63
CA GLU A 504 4.73 -10.04 13.82
C GLU A 504 4.28 -11.22 12.94
N MET A 505 4.73 -11.32 11.69
CA MET A 505 4.46 -12.50 10.85
C MET A 505 5.04 -13.78 11.45
N ALA A 506 6.27 -13.73 11.99
CA ALA A 506 6.90 -14.89 12.62
C ALA A 506 6.16 -15.29 13.90
N GLU A 507 5.77 -14.33 14.75
CA GLU A 507 4.99 -14.59 15.96
C GLU A 507 3.64 -15.22 15.64
N ILE A 508 2.90 -14.66 14.68
CA ILE A 508 1.63 -15.24 14.21
C ILE A 508 1.84 -16.65 13.65
N SER A 509 2.94 -16.88 12.93
CA SER A 509 3.29 -18.22 12.44
C SER A 509 3.51 -19.19 13.60
N ASN A 510 4.26 -18.78 14.63
CA ASN A 510 4.56 -19.61 15.79
C ASN A 510 3.29 -19.98 16.55
N ASN A 511 2.45 -18.99 16.87
CA ASN A 511 1.18 -19.17 17.58
C ASN A 511 0.20 -20.04 16.78
N TYR A 512 0.14 -19.84 15.46
CA TYR A 512 -0.66 -20.66 14.55
C TYR A 512 -0.18 -22.11 14.55
N MET A 513 1.13 -22.33 14.44
CA MET A 513 1.71 -23.67 14.39
C MET A 513 1.46 -24.42 15.69
N GLU A 514 1.63 -23.78 16.86
CA GLU A 514 1.32 -24.37 18.17
C GLU A 514 -0.12 -24.89 18.26
N GLY A 515 -1.11 -24.05 17.95
CA GLY A 515 -2.52 -24.48 18.02
C GLY A 515 -2.95 -25.41 16.88
N PHE A 516 -2.30 -25.35 15.71
CA PHE A 516 -2.54 -26.29 14.61
C PHE A 516 -2.00 -27.68 14.94
N ILE A 517 -0.84 -27.80 15.59
CA ILE A 517 -0.27 -29.08 16.07
C ILE A 517 -1.24 -29.76 17.02
N ASP A 518 -1.69 -29.01 18.03
CA ASP A 518 -2.55 -29.53 19.08
C ASP A 518 -3.86 -30.04 18.46
N ASN A 519 -4.45 -29.27 17.55
CA ASN A 519 -5.65 -29.68 16.84
C ASN A 519 -5.46 -30.83 15.84
N LEU A 520 -4.39 -30.82 15.03
CA LEU A 520 -4.14 -31.84 14.02
C LEU A 520 -3.89 -33.19 14.72
N ILE A 521 -3.05 -33.22 15.76
CA ILE A 521 -2.77 -34.43 16.51
C ILE A 521 -4.02 -34.89 17.26
N GLU A 522 -4.77 -34.01 17.94
CA GLU A 522 -5.96 -34.40 18.71
C GLU A 522 -7.12 -34.88 17.84
N LYS A 523 -7.31 -34.31 16.64
CA LYS A 523 -8.42 -34.66 15.73
C LYS A 523 -8.12 -35.85 14.83
N VAL A 524 -6.91 -36.42 14.86
CA VAL A 524 -6.58 -37.62 14.08
C VAL A 524 -7.25 -38.84 14.68
N GLN A 525 -8.46 -39.07 14.18
CA GLN A 525 -9.19 -40.31 14.35
C GLN A 525 -8.99 -41.23 13.14
N PRO A 526 -8.88 -42.54 13.34
CA PRO A 526 -8.85 -43.22 14.64
C PRO A 526 -7.49 -43.07 15.36
N ASP A 527 -7.46 -43.12 16.68
CA ASP A 527 -6.25 -42.93 17.51
C ASP A 527 -5.00 -43.72 17.04
N TYR A 528 -5.14 -44.94 16.53
CA TYR A 528 -3.98 -45.71 16.06
C TYR A 528 -3.27 -45.07 14.86
N VAL A 529 -3.97 -44.25 14.07
CA VAL A 529 -3.38 -43.47 12.96
C VAL A 529 -2.50 -42.36 13.55
N ARG A 530 -2.98 -41.69 14.59
CA ARG A 530 -2.21 -40.67 15.32
C ARG A 530 -0.92 -41.26 15.89
N HIS A 531 -1.04 -42.39 16.59
CA HIS A 531 0.10 -43.13 17.13
C HIS A 531 1.09 -43.54 16.05
N PHE A 532 0.59 -44.10 14.94
CA PHE A 532 1.42 -44.48 13.80
C PHE A 532 2.21 -43.30 13.24
N VAL A 533 1.55 -42.18 12.97
CA VAL A 533 2.17 -40.98 12.42
C VAL A 533 3.25 -40.43 13.36
N MET A 534 3.04 -40.49 14.69
CA MET A 534 4.03 -40.09 15.68
C MET A 534 5.27 -41.00 15.70
N ILE A 535 5.09 -42.31 15.54
CA ILE A 535 6.18 -43.29 15.43
C ILE A 535 6.97 -43.04 14.13
N LEU A 536 6.27 -42.87 13.01
CA LEU A 536 6.86 -42.62 11.69
C LEU A 536 7.74 -41.37 11.71
N LEU A 537 7.23 -40.26 12.25
CA LEU A 537 8.02 -39.04 12.45
C LEU A 537 9.28 -39.30 13.27
N SER A 538 9.13 -39.93 14.44
CA SER A 538 10.26 -40.19 15.33
C SER A 538 11.31 -41.08 14.67
N HIS A 539 10.89 -41.99 13.78
CA HIS A 539 11.79 -42.86 13.04
C HIS A 539 12.59 -42.06 12.00
N ILE A 540 11.95 -41.13 11.30
CA ILE A 540 12.59 -40.28 10.28
C ILE A 540 13.48 -39.20 10.90
N ASP A 541 13.15 -38.70 12.09
CA ASP A 541 14.03 -37.81 12.86
C ASP A 541 15.35 -38.50 13.18
N ASN A 542 15.28 -39.76 13.59
CA ASN A 542 16.46 -40.58 13.91
C ASN A 542 17.16 -41.14 12.66
N ASN A 543 16.47 -41.23 11.52
CA ASN A 543 16.99 -41.79 10.26
C ASN A 543 16.65 -40.90 9.05
N PRO A 544 17.29 -39.72 8.89
CA PRO A 544 16.91 -38.75 7.85
C PRO A 544 17.05 -39.26 6.41
N HIS A 545 17.94 -40.22 6.16
CA HIS A 545 18.24 -40.80 4.85
C HIS A 545 17.14 -41.73 4.32
N VAL A 546 16.18 -42.12 5.17
CA VAL A 546 15.09 -43.03 4.80
C VAL A 546 13.92 -42.28 4.12
N ARG A 547 13.93 -40.94 4.12
CA ARG A 547 12.84 -40.08 3.60
C ARG A 547 12.46 -40.34 2.14
N GLU A 548 13.43 -40.70 1.30
CA GLU A 548 13.23 -40.92 -0.13
C GLU A 548 12.90 -42.40 -0.46
N ASN A 549 12.92 -43.28 0.54
CA ASN A 549 12.76 -44.72 0.38
C ASN A 549 11.45 -45.22 0.96
N TYR A 550 11.12 -46.46 0.61
CA TYR A 550 10.07 -47.20 1.29
C TYR A 550 10.52 -47.56 2.71
N ILE A 551 9.65 -47.29 3.68
CA ILE A 551 9.85 -47.63 5.08
C ILE A 551 9.02 -48.87 5.37
N LEU A 552 9.65 -50.00 5.67
CA LEU A 552 8.90 -51.20 6.02
C LEU A 552 8.21 -50.96 7.35
N PHE A 553 6.99 -51.50 7.49
CA PHE A 553 6.22 -51.33 8.71
C PHE A 553 7.02 -51.83 9.93
N GLU A 554 7.77 -52.93 9.80
CA GLU A 554 8.58 -53.50 10.89
C GLU A 554 9.77 -52.64 11.33
N ASP A 555 10.33 -51.83 10.43
CA ASP A 555 11.48 -50.96 10.75
C ASP A 555 11.10 -49.88 11.79
N LEU A 556 9.80 -49.63 11.93
CA LEU A 556 9.25 -48.69 12.91
C LEU A 556 9.13 -49.28 14.32
N ARG A 557 9.30 -50.60 14.48
CA ARG A 557 9.11 -51.29 15.77
C ARG A 557 10.10 -50.80 16.83
N ASP A 558 11.37 -50.69 16.47
CA ASP A 558 12.41 -50.23 17.39
C ASP A 558 12.14 -48.80 17.86
N THR A 559 11.65 -47.94 16.95
CA THR A 559 11.23 -46.58 17.30
C THR A 559 10.04 -46.61 18.25
N PHE A 560 9.03 -47.44 17.98
CA PHE A 560 7.86 -47.59 18.86
C PHE A 560 8.28 -48.01 20.28
N ASP A 561 9.18 -48.98 20.40
CA ASP A 561 9.63 -49.51 21.69
C ASP A 561 10.45 -48.47 22.49
N ARG A 562 11.14 -47.53 21.80
CA ARG A 562 11.93 -46.46 22.43
C ARG A 562 11.13 -45.23 22.88
N ILE A 563 9.88 -45.08 22.49
CA ILE A 563 9.07 -43.93 22.92
C ILE A 563 8.69 -44.14 24.40
N ASP A 564 9.40 -43.45 25.29
CA ASP A 564 9.43 -43.66 26.76
C ASP A 564 8.09 -43.32 27.47
N ASN A 565 7.23 -42.53 26.83
CA ASN A 565 5.93 -42.09 27.37
C ASN A 565 4.75 -42.92 26.83
N ARG A 566 4.85 -44.25 26.88
CA ARG A 566 3.83 -45.15 26.30
C ARG A 566 2.43 -44.94 26.89
N SER A 567 2.31 -44.62 28.18
CA SER A 567 1.02 -44.43 28.86
C SER A 567 0.39 -43.05 28.65
N LEU A 568 1.19 -42.02 28.38
CA LEU A 568 0.73 -40.64 28.15
C LEU A 568 0.42 -40.37 26.68
N LEU A 569 1.20 -40.95 25.76
CA LEU A 569 1.01 -40.77 24.32
C LEU A 569 0.05 -41.80 23.72
N PHE A 570 0.05 -43.03 24.24
CA PHE A 570 -0.78 -44.13 23.74
C PHE A 570 -1.82 -44.48 24.80
N GLY A 571 -3.08 -44.08 24.59
CA GLY A 571 -4.18 -44.60 25.40
C GLY A 571 -4.11 -46.13 25.45
N GLY A 572 -4.49 -46.76 26.56
CA GLY A 572 -4.13 -48.16 26.89
C GLY A 572 -4.42 -49.21 25.81
N LYS A 573 -5.31 -48.92 24.84
CA LYS A 573 -5.72 -49.75 23.71
C LYS A 573 -4.69 -49.90 22.57
N TYR A 574 -3.66 -49.07 22.51
CA TYR A 574 -2.61 -49.14 21.47
C TYR A 574 -1.20 -49.13 22.07
N SER A 575 -1.07 -49.69 23.27
CA SER A 575 0.20 -49.77 24.02
C SER A 575 1.13 -50.86 23.49
N ARG A 576 0.64 -51.73 22.59
CA ARG A 576 1.40 -52.83 22.00
C ARG A 576 1.56 -52.67 20.49
N TRP A 577 2.77 -52.93 19.99
CA TRP A 577 3.09 -52.87 18.56
C TRP A 577 2.12 -53.66 17.68
N ASN A 578 1.78 -54.89 18.11
CA ASN A 578 0.88 -55.78 17.39
C ASN A 578 -0.55 -55.22 17.25
N GLU A 579 -0.99 -54.34 18.15
CA GLU A 579 -2.31 -53.69 18.07
C GLU A 579 -2.33 -52.65 16.95
N ILE A 580 -1.27 -51.84 16.83
CA ILE A 580 -1.12 -50.86 15.73
C ILE A 580 -0.93 -51.61 14.41
N LYS A 581 0.00 -52.58 14.37
CA LYS A 581 0.26 -53.43 13.20
C LYS A 581 -1.00 -54.14 12.70
N GLY A 582 -1.79 -54.71 13.62
CA GLY A 582 -3.04 -55.40 13.30
C GLY A 582 -4.08 -54.50 12.62
N LYS A 583 -4.13 -53.21 12.98
CA LYS A 583 -5.00 -52.24 12.31
C LYS A 583 -4.50 -51.86 10.92
N PHE A 584 -3.19 -51.83 10.73
CA PHE A 584 -2.58 -51.57 9.42
C PHE A 584 -2.45 -52.81 8.52
N GLY A 585 -2.74 -54.02 9.01
CA GLY A 585 -2.89 -55.21 8.16
C GLY A 585 -4.12 -55.16 7.24
N SER A 586 -5.11 -54.32 7.59
CA SER A 586 -6.40 -54.16 6.90
C SER A 586 -6.80 -52.69 6.74
N VAL A 587 -5.84 -51.84 6.37
CA VAL A 587 -6.09 -50.39 6.19
C VAL A 587 -7.23 -50.18 5.20
N ARG A 588 -8.30 -49.52 5.65
CA ARG A 588 -9.38 -49.10 4.75
C ARG A 588 -8.87 -47.97 3.86
N GLN A 589 -9.35 -47.92 2.61
CA GLN A 589 -9.00 -46.87 1.65
C GLN A 589 -9.14 -45.45 2.24
N ALA A 590 -10.17 -45.20 3.05
CA ALA A 590 -10.37 -43.92 3.74
C ALA A 590 -9.18 -43.48 4.62
N ILE A 591 -8.49 -44.41 5.29
CA ILE A 591 -7.31 -44.12 6.11
C ILE A 591 -6.09 -43.87 5.23
N GLN A 592 -5.95 -44.58 4.10
CA GLN A 592 -4.88 -44.31 3.14
C GLN A 592 -5.04 -42.92 2.53
N THR A 593 -6.26 -42.57 2.10
CA THR A 593 -6.60 -41.24 1.61
C THR A 593 -6.31 -40.18 2.67
N LYS A 594 -6.63 -40.46 3.94
CA LYS A 594 -6.33 -39.56 5.06
C LYS A 594 -4.83 -39.38 5.29
N LEU A 595 -4.06 -40.48 5.34
CA LEU A 595 -2.60 -40.43 5.50
C LEU A 595 -1.93 -39.64 4.36
N LEU A 596 -2.41 -39.81 3.14
CA LEU A 596 -1.91 -39.09 1.98
C LEU A 596 -2.31 -37.61 2.01
N ASN A 597 -3.57 -37.32 2.32
CA ASN A 597 -4.09 -35.95 2.30
C ASN A 597 -3.58 -35.10 3.45
N ASP A 598 -3.53 -35.66 4.65
CA ASP A 598 -3.22 -34.91 5.87
C ASP A 598 -1.72 -34.92 6.17
N PHE A 599 -1.00 -36.00 5.80
CA PHE A 599 0.41 -36.19 6.16
C PHE A 599 1.34 -36.40 4.97
N GLY A 600 0.83 -36.53 3.75
CA GLY A 600 1.66 -36.82 2.58
C GLY A 600 2.23 -38.24 2.53
N VAL A 601 1.70 -39.15 3.36
CA VAL A 601 2.19 -40.53 3.51
C VAL A 601 1.29 -41.49 2.75
N GLN A 602 1.86 -42.27 1.85
CA GLN A 602 1.16 -43.37 1.19
C GLN A 602 1.52 -44.70 1.86
N PHE A 603 0.49 -45.52 2.08
CA PHE A 603 0.65 -46.93 2.45
C PHE A 603 0.69 -47.80 1.18
N THR A 604 1.62 -48.73 1.11
CA THR A 604 1.75 -49.69 0.02
C THR A 604 2.09 -51.09 0.56
N LYS A 605 2.08 -52.10 -0.32
CA LYS A 605 2.61 -53.43 -0.04
C LYS A 605 3.70 -53.77 -1.05
N ILE A 606 4.87 -54.16 -0.54
CA ILE A 606 6.01 -54.61 -1.33
C ILE A 606 6.21 -56.08 -1.01
N GLU A 607 6.04 -56.96 -2.01
CA GLU A 607 6.17 -58.41 -1.85
C GLU A 607 5.32 -59.00 -0.71
N GLY A 608 4.13 -58.41 -0.49
CA GLY A 608 3.20 -58.81 0.58
C GLY A 608 3.50 -58.20 1.95
N VAL A 609 4.60 -57.47 2.10
CA VAL A 609 4.99 -56.74 3.32
C VAL A 609 4.44 -55.31 3.27
N SER A 610 3.81 -54.87 4.36
CA SER A 610 3.33 -53.49 4.48
C SER A 610 4.49 -52.50 4.53
N ALA A 611 4.43 -51.45 3.71
CA ALA A 611 5.42 -50.39 3.66
C ALA A 611 4.77 -49.01 3.51
N PHE A 612 5.54 -47.96 3.77
CA PHE A 612 5.11 -46.58 3.61
C PHE A 612 6.07 -45.79 2.75
N GLN A 613 5.56 -44.77 2.10
CA GLN A 613 6.36 -43.82 1.36
C GLN A 613 5.86 -42.41 1.61
N ILE A 614 6.78 -41.48 1.78
CA ILE A 614 6.46 -40.05 1.78
C ILE A 614 6.40 -39.61 0.34
N ILE A 615 5.19 -39.36 -0.16
CA ILE A 615 4.97 -38.96 -1.55
C ILE A 615 4.83 -37.45 -1.67
N ASN A 616 4.31 -36.81 -0.62
CA ASN A 616 4.27 -35.35 -0.53
C ASN A 616 5.22 -34.89 0.55
N LEU A 617 6.50 -34.76 0.19
CA LEU A 617 7.56 -34.31 1.09
C LEU A 617 7.24 -32.94 1.68
N PHE A 618 6.63 -32.02 0.92
CA PHE A 618 6.24 -30.71 1.44
C PHE A 618 5.21 -30.81 2.58
N LYS A 619 4.13 -31.59 2.42
CA LYS A 619 3.14 -31.80 3.49
C LYS A 619 3.75 -32.53 4.69
N PHE A 620 4.63 -33.48 4.44
CA PHE A 620 5.28 -34.24 5.49
C PHE A 620 6.29 -33.39 6.26
N GLU A 621 7.10 -32.59 5.58
CA GLU A 621 8.04 -31.63 6.18
C GLU A 621 7.29 -30.51 6.89
N GLN A 622 6.19 -30.00 6.34
CA GLN A 622 5.28 -29.13 7.08
C GLN A 622 4.91 -29.81 8.39
N PHE A 623 4.35 -31.02 8.36
CA PHE A 623 3.98 -31.76 9.57
C PHE A 623 5.16 -32.05 10.53
N LYS A 624 6.37 -32.28 10.02
CA LYS A 624 7.60 -32.56 10.80
C LYS A 624 8.21 -31.30 11.42
N GLU A 625 8.41 -30.24 10.65
CA GLU A 625 8.84 -28.91 11.11
C GLU A 625 7.90 -28.40 12.20
N THR A 626 6.60 -28.67 12.02
CA THR A 626 5.53 -28.42 12.98
C THR A 626 5.78 -29.14 14.32
N ARG A 627 6.30 -30.38 14.36
CA ARG A 627 6.64 -31.09 15.62
C ARG A 627 7.95 -30.63 16.26
N LEU A 628 9.00 -30.40 15.48
CA LEU A 628 10.32 -29.94 15.96
C LEU A 628 10.21 -28.61 16.71
N TYR A 629 9.31 -27.73 16.27
CA TYR A 629 9.01 -26.46 16.92
C TYR A 629 8.51 -26.64 18.37
N LYS A 630 7.62 -27.62 18.61
CA LYS A 630 7.11 -27.94 19.96
C LYS A 630 8.20 -28.49 20.89
N GLN A 631 9.13 -29.30 20.38
CA GLN A 631 10.23 -29.81 21.21
C GLN A 631 11.23 -28.72 21.63
N LEU A 632 11.41 -27.69 20.79
CA LEU A 632 12.29 -26.56 21.07
C LEU A 632 11.63 -25.53 22.02
N SER A 633 10.32 -25.28 21.91
CA SER A 633 9.60 -24.37 22.83
C SER A 633 9.55 -24.90 24.27
N PHE A 634 9.47 -26.22 24.46
CA PHE A 634 9.62 -26.83 25.79
C PHE A 634 11.05 -26.78 26.37
N GLN A 635 12.08 -26.56 25.54
CA GLN A 635 13.46 -26.40 26.00
C GLN A 635 13.83 -24.95 26.33
N SER A 636 13.18 -23.96 25.72
CA SER A 636 13.42 -22.54 25.99
C SER A 636 12.83 -22.05 27.32
N ASP A 637 11.77 -22.69 27.84
CA ASP A 637 11.22 -22.40 29.18
C ASP A 637 12.10 -22.94 30.33
N GLY A 638 13.23 -23.61 30.01
CA GLY A 638 14.20 -24.14 30.97
C GLY A 638 15.36 -23.20 31.31
N VAL A 639 15.46 -22.01 30.72
CA VAL A 639 16.55 -21.06 30.98
C VAL A 639 16.02 -19.66 31.32
N SER A 640 15.34 -19.54 32.45
CA SER A 640 15.39 -18.32 33.27
C SER A 640 15.14 -18.66 34.74
N GLY A 641 16.14 -18.39 35.57
CA GLY A 641 16.12 -18.75 36.99
C GLY A 641 17.30 -18.16 37.76
N VAL A 642 17.58 -16.87 37.53
CA VAL A 642 18.33 -16.06 38.49
C VAL A 642 17.46 -15.95 39.74
N ARG A 643 18.01 -16.40 40.86
CA ARG A 643 17.38 -16.49 42.19
C ARG A 643 16.73 -15.15 42.59
N SER A 644 15.41 -15.17 42.79
CA SER A 644 14.77 -14.25 43.73
C SER A 644 14.91 -14.82 45.14
N VAL A 645 15.62 -14.08 45.98
CA VAL A 645 15.66 -14.25 47.43
C VAL A 645 14.63 -13.28 47.98
N ASP A 646 13.53 -13.79 48.56
CA ASP A 646 13.09 -13.43 49.91
C ASP A 646 11.66 -13.91 50.20
N GLY A 647 11.54 -14.68 51.28
CA GLY A 647 10.31 -15.19 51.84
C GLY A 647 10.54 -15.57 53.30
N VAL A 648 11.01 -14.63 54.12
CA VAL A 648 11.13 -14.78 55.57
C VAL A 648 10.07 -13.94 56.27
N LYS A 649 9.25 -14.64 57.07
CA LYS A 649 8.28 -14.10 58.02
C LYS A 649 8.94 -13.17 59.04
N ALA A 650 8.41 -11.97 59.25
CA ALA A 650 8.67 -11.12 60.42
C ALA A 650 7.30 -10.67 60.97
N ASN A 651 6.79 -11.26 62.04
CA ASN A 651 7.13 -11.13 63.45
C ASN A 651 7.00 -9.70 64.01
N LYS A 652 6.09 -9.57 64.97
CA LYS A 652 5.79 -8.39 65.78
C LYS A 652 7.01 -8.09 66.66
N ASN A 653 7.47 -6.83 66.65
CA ASN A 653 7.95 -6.04 67.80
C ASN A 653 8.90 -4.92 67.32
N ALA A 654 8.49 -3.67 67.54
CA ALA A 654 9.35 -2.50 67.52
C ALA A 654 10.18 -2.41 68.81
N PRO A 655 11.35 -1.73 68.80
CA PRO A 655 11.40 -0.43 69.47
C PRO A 655 12.35 0.64 68.84
N ASN A 656 11.92 1.91 69.02
CA ASN A 656 12.64 3.18 69.29
C ASN A 656 13.94 3.57 68.55
N ALA A 657 13.93 4.75 67.89
CA ALA A 657 14.74 5.97 68.18
C ALA A 657 14.45 7.08 67.11
N PRO A 658 14.96 8.32 67.22
CA PRO A 658 14.42 9.44 68.00
C PRO A 658 14.05 10.70 67.16
N LYS A 659 13.48 11.71 67.85
CA LYS A 659 12.80 12.92 67.34
C LYS A 659 13.72 14.13 67.00
N THR A 660 13.35 14.85 65.92
CA THR A 660 13.21 16.33 65.69
C THR A 660 14.41 17.29 65.87
N PRO A 661 14.45 18.46 65.16
CA PRO A 661 13.72 19.71 65.55
C PRO A 661 13.07 20.49 64.36
N SER A 662 11.78 20.90 64.45
CA SER A 662 11.22 22.28 64.70
C SER A 662 11.40 23.27 63.51
N THR A 663 10.47 24.11 63.00
CA THR A 663 9.19 24.79 63.39
C THR A 663 8.74 25.60 62.12
N PRO A 664 7.67 26.46 62.06
CA PRO A 664 6.42 26.58 62.83
C PRO A 664 5.11 26.65 61.98
N GLN A 665 3.99 26.52 62.70
CA GLN A 665 2.57 26.62 62.32
C GLN A 665 2.13 28.03 61.88
N VAL A 666 1.01 28.15 61.13
CA VAL A 666 -0.22 28.90 61.52
C VAL A 666 -1.45 28.27 60.83
N ASN A 667 -2.53 28.10 61.62
CA ASN A 667 -3.85 27.56 61.29
C ASN A 667 -4.82 28.59 60.67
N SER A 668 -5.85 28.06 60.00
CA SER A 668 -7.29 28.32 60.22
C SER A 668 -8.02 27.81 58.96
N ASP A 669 -9.21 27.22 58.91
CA ASP A 669 -10.18 26.60 59.82
C ASP A 669 -11.42 26.37 58.91
N GLN A 670 -12.34 25.50 59.35
CA GLN A 670 -13.72 25.24 58.88
C GLN A 670 -13.86 24.07 57.88
N GLU A 671 -14.24 22.84 58.28
CA GLU A 671 -15.55 22.36 58.82
C GLU A 671 -16.73 22.73 57.88
N ILE A 672 -17.64 21.86 57.42
CA ILE A 672 -18.31 20.69 58.02
C ILE A 672 -19.10 19.91 56.91
N ASN A 673 -19.07 18.57 56.99
CA ASN A 673 -20.13 17.54 56.85
C ASN A 673 -21.31 17.66 55.84
N GLN A 674 -21.54 16.61 55.02
CA GLN A 674 -22.58 15.54 55.15
C GLN A 674 -23.95 15.97 54.56
N ASP A 675 -24.83 15.18 53.95
CA ASP A 675 -25.12 13.74 53.78
C ASP A 675 -25.73 13.57 52.35
N LEU A 676 -25.53 12.46 51.61
CA LEU A 676 -26.38 11.26 51.53
C LEU A 676 -27.89 11.48 51.80
N ASP A 677 -28.73 11.28 50.79
CA ASP A 677 -29.83 10.33 50.94
C ASP A 677 -30.44 9.90 49.60
N GLU A 678 -30.82 8.63 49.59
CA GLU A 678 -31.56 7.89 48.59
C GLU A 678 -33.03 8.33 48.55
N SER A 679 -33.70 8.16 47.40
CA SER A 679 -35.00 7.46 47.36
C SER A 679 -35.59 7.41 45.95
N ASP A 680 -36.13 6.23 45.66
CA ASP A 680 -36.95 5.83 44.54
C ASP A 680 -38.10 6.80 44.17
N HIS A 681 -38.53 6.79 42.91
CA HIS A 681 -39.91 6.39 42.58
C HIS A 681 -40.17 6.16 41.09
N ASP A 682 -41.25 5.42 40.92
CA ASP A 682 -41.70 4.53 39.86
C ASP A 682 -42.57 5.23 38.80
N GLY A 683 -42.79 4.54 37.68
CA GLY A 683 -44.03 4.63 36.90
C GLY A 683 -44.08 5.55 35.68
N GLY A 684 -44.45 4.98 34.52
CA GLY A 684 -45.11 5.74 33.45
C GLY A 684 -44.93 5.21 32.03
N VAL A 685 -45.84 4.32 31.63
CA VAL A 685 -46.04 3.75 30.29
C VAL A 685 -46.58 4.82 29.31
N GLU A 686 -46.13 4.83 28.06
CA GLU A 686 -47.01 5.07 26.91
C GLU A 686 -46.42 4.50 25.60
N ASN A 687 -47.20 3.60 24.99
CA ASN A 687 -47.03 3.07 23.65
C ASN A 687 -47.81 3.97 22.68
N GLU A 688 -47.20 4.41 21.57
CA GLU A 688 -47.94 4.65 20.34
C GLU A 688 -47.18 4.10 19.13
N SER A 689 -47.81 3.10 18.52
CA SER A 689 -47.61 2.61 17.16
C SER A 689 -48.17 3.59 16.13
N LYS A 690 -47.49 3.77 14.98
CA LYS A 690 -48.12 3.99 13.67
C LYS A 690 -47.10 3.82 12.52
N ASP A 691 -47.18 2.65 11.90
CA ASP A 691 -47.49 2.40 10.49
C ASP A 691 -46.90 3.26 9.34
N VAL A 692 -46.35 2.48 8.38
CA VAL A 692 -46.49 2.55 6.91
C VAL A 692 -45.60 3.53 6.14
N GLY A 693 -44.56 2.95 5.50
CA GLY A 693 -44.57 2.68 4.05
C GLY A 693 -44.18 3.79 3.08
N MET A 694 -42.98 3.68 2.52
CA MET A 694 -42.71 3.55 1.08
C MET A 694 -41.28 3.07 0.83
#